data_AF-A0A356NGW4-F1
#
_entry.id   AF-A0A356NGW4-F1
#
_cell.length_a   1.000
_cell.length_b   1.000
_cell.length_c   1.000
_cell.angle_alpha   90.00
_cell.angle_beta   90.00
_cell.angle_gamma   90.00
#
_symmetry.space_group_name_H-M   'P 1'
#
loop_
_entity.id
_entity.type
_entity.pdbx_description
1 polymer ?
#
loop_
_entity_poly.entity_id
_entity_poly.type
_entity_poly.pdbx_seq_one_letter_code
_entity_poly.pdbx_strand_id
1 'polypeptide(L)'
;MKKLLPYLLLGLFTLWIVSALRPPKAKGYMDDVSFGQLPVLREGRLQPLDSVGMNALIQIRGTRKVPLEGNNEKGEWGAFLKIRGEGSGQLSERRWYQFGKRPKKLNASEWLMEVMMHPEIADERYIFAINHPDLLDELGLDDQGVEKSGLFYFTFHEISEHFPTIRRHAQSAFNQEAALRSPFEKAVIKVWVGLNTYMEFKNTIAPQDSHDFNNDLEIYLSSIAPGLEAWRSQNAGTEHDEAALGLFSGYMDRFQHLSSAGTLLIPPSKDSGTSDQWSTMGTNLIQAIQTMGVIRPEVRSYAKMASAFHGDNSGNFNQAASQYKESLKPDFGAELKRTSLEFSYNKFSPFYKSTVMYLIAFLFACSTWFSGSEWTRKTAFYLIVLSAIVHTGGLITRMYIEGRPPVTNLYSSAVFVGWGAVLLGLIIERIYKDGVGAAIASIVGVLSLIVAHNLALSGDTMGVLRAVLDTNFWLATHVVIITLGYASTFFSGFLAIVYIMRGFFTRSLDKDTSKSLTRMVYGVVCFSTLFSFVGTILGGIWADQSWGRFWGWDPKENGALLIVIWNAIILHARWGGMIRERGLMNLAVFGNIVTAFSWFGVNMLNVGLHSYGFMDAAFKWLMIFNASQILIMAIGIMPLSTWASFRSTPTKAA
;
A
#
# COMPACT_ATOMS: atom_id res chain seq x y z
N MET A 1 24.68 -20.09 -28.93
CA MET A 1 23.47 -19.29 -28.56
C MET A 1 22.93 -19.63 -27.16
N LYS A 2 22.59 -20.90 -26.83
CA LYS A 2 21.98 -21.26 -25.53
C LYS A 2 22.79 -20.88 -24.27
N LYS A 3 24.13 -20.84 -24.34
CA LYS A 3 24.99 -20.39 -23.22
C LYS A 3 24.94 -18.86 -22.96
N LEU A 4 24.59 -18.06 -23.97
CA LEU A 4 24.52 -16.59 -23.88
C LEU A 4 23.13 -16.10 -23.44
N LEU A 5 22.08 -16.90 -23.65
CA LEU A 5 20.69 -16.54 -23.33
C LEU A 5 20.49 -16.06 -21.87
N PRO A 6 21.03 -16.73 -20.83
CA PRO A 6 20.84 -16.26 -19.45
C PRO A 6 21.38 -14.85 -19.22
N TYR A 7 22.53 -14.52 -19.83
CA TYR A 7 23.16 -13.21 -19.70
C TYR A 7 22.43 -12.14 -20.51
N LEU A 8 21.95 -12.47 -21.71
CA LEU A 8 21.15 -11.56 -22.53
C LEU A 8 19.82 -11.20 -21.83
N LEU A 9 19.14 -12.20 -21.27
CA LEU A 9 17.90 -11.98 -20.52
C LEU A 9 18.17 -11.17 -19.24
N LEU A 10 19.22 -11.52 -18.47
CA LEU A 10 19.63 -10.72 -17.32
C LEU A 10 19.92 -9.26 -17.71
N GLY A 11 20.64 -9.05 -18.82
CA GLY A 11 20.94 -7.71 -19.35
C GLY A 11 19.67 -6.93 -19.70
N LEU A 12 18.69 -7.57 -20.35
CA LEU A 12 17.41 -6.96 -20.69
C LEU A 12 16.62 -6.54 -19.45
N PHE A 13 16.50 -7.40 -18.45
CA PHE A 13 15.82 -7.06 -17.19
C PHE A 13 16.58 -6.00 -16.41
N THR A 14 17.91 -6.05 -16.38
CA THR A 14 18.74 -5.01 -15.76
C THR A 14 18.51 -3.66 -16.43
N LEU A 15 18.51 -3.60 -17.76
CA LEU A 15 18.22 -2.38 -18.51
C LEU A 15 16.80 -1.86 -18.24
N TRP A 16 15.81 -2.74 -18.11
CA TRP A 16 14.45 -2.36 -17.72
C TRP A 16 14.40 -1.73 -16.33
N ILE A 17 15.11 -2.30 -15.35
CA ILE A 17 15.22 -1.75 -13.99
C ILE A 17 15.93 -0.39 -14.01
N VAL A 18 17.11 -0.30 -14.64
CA VAL A 18 17.91 0.92 -14.71
C VAL A 18 17.16 2.05 -15.44
N SER A 19 16.44 1.74 -16.51
CA SER A 19 15.59 2.71 -17.22
C SER A 19 14.52 3.30 -16.30
N ALA A 20 13.99 2.51 -15.37
CA ALA A 20 12.98 2.96 -14.43
C ALA A 20 13.53 3.75 -13.23
N LEU A 21 14.85 3.78 -13.01
CA LEU A 21 15.50 4.62 -11.99
C LEU A 21 15.71 6.07 -12.45
N ARG A 22 15.43 6.37 -13.72
CA ARG A 22 15.56 7.73 -14.26
C ARG A 22 14.70 8.72 -13.47
N PRO A 23 15.23 9.92 -13.17
CA PRO A 23 14.48 10.89 -12.40
C PRO A 23 13.17 11.23 -13.12
N PRO A 24 12.07 11.36 -12.35
CA PRO A 24 10.78 11.76 -12.89
C PRO A 24 10.92 13.11 -13.59
N LYS A 25 10.51 13.16 -14.87
CA LYS A 25 10.29 14.44 -15.56
C LYS A 25 8.81 14.78 -15.51
N ALA A 26 8.49 16.05 -15.31
CA ALA A 26 7.15 16.58 -15.50
C ALA A 26 6.69 16.21 -16.92
N LYS A 27 5.50 15.62 -17.01
CA LYS A 27 4.89 15.23 -18.30
C LYS A 27 3.72 16.13 -18.65
N GLY A 28 3.16 16.84 -17.67
CA GLY A 28 2.05 17.76 -17.81
C GLY A 28 2.46 19.17 -18.21
N TYR A 29 1.47 20.03 -18.40
CA TYR A 29 1.62 21.47 -18.64
C TYR A 29 2.15 22.19 -17.38
N MET A 30 1.69 21.75 -16.20
CA MET A 30 2.14 22.20 -14.87
C MET A 30 3.17 21.21 -14.31
N ASP A 31 4.17 21.69 -13.56
CA ASP A 31 5.21 20.87 -12.92
C ASP A 31 4.67 20.08 -11.71
N ASP A 32 3.94 19.02 -12.05
CA ASP A 32 3.37 18.05 -11.12
C ASP A 32 4.44 17.35 -10.26
N VAL A 33 5.67 17.25 -10.75
CA VAL A 33 6.78 16.61 -10.05
C VAL A 33 7.30 17.49 -8.92
N SER A 34 7.51 18.77 -9.16
CA SER A 34 7.95 19.69 -8.12
C SER A 34 6.88 19.87 -7.05
N PHE A 35 5.61 20.02 -7.45
CA PHE A 35 4.48 20.09 -6.51
C PHE A 35 4.36 18.80 -5.71
N GLY A 36 4.35 17.65 -6.37
CA GLY A 36 4.20 16.33 -5.73
C GLY A 36 5.30 16.01 -4.72
N GLN A 37 6.48 16.63 -4.84
CA GLN A 37 7.59 16.48 -3.89
C GLN A 37 7.53 17.42 -2.68
N LEU A 38 6.61 18.39 -2.66
CA LEU A 38 6.52 19.32 -1.54
C LEU A 38 6.17 18.56 -0.25
N PRO A 39 6.87 18.85 0.86
CA PRO A 39 6.66 18.18 2.12
C PRO A 39 5.41 18.70 2.83
N VAL A 40 4.58 17.80 3.34
CA VAL A 40 3.44 18.10 4.21
C VAL A 40 3.40 17.14 5.39
N LEU A 41 2.82 17.59 6.50
CA LEU A 41 2.57 16.76 7.67
C LEU A 41 1.07 16.41 7.71
N ARG A 42 0.75 15.11 7.65
CA ARG A 42 -0.62 14.58 7.76
C ARG A 42 -0.60 13.34 8.66
N GLU A 43 -1.58 13.24 9.56
CA GLU A 43 -1.69 12.10 10.50
C GLU A 43 -0.39 11.86 11.31
N GLY A 44 0.34 12.93 11.64
CA GLY A 44 1.59 12.86 12.39
C GLY A 44 2.81 12.39 11.59
N ARG A 45 2.70 12.18 10.27
CA ARG A 45 3.81 11.77 9.39
C ARG A 45 4.13 12.83 8.33
N LEU A 46 5.40 13.20 8.25
CA LEU A 46 5.94 14.00 7.14
C LEU A 46 6.03 13.14 5.88
N GLN A 47 5.42 13.62 4.79
CA GLN A 47 5.34 12.90 3.52
C GLN A 47 5.20 13.86 2.32
N PRO A 48 5.57 13.43 1.10
CA PRO A 48 5.33 14.24 -0.10
C PRO A 48 3.84 14.32 -0.43
N LEU A 49 3.39 15.43 -1.05
CA LEU A 49 2.01 15.59 -1.55
C LEU A 49 1.57 14.45 -2.49
N ASP A 50 2.49 13.90 -3.30
CA ASP A 50 2.18 12.74 -4.15
C ASP A 50 1.73 11.51 -3.36
N SER A 51 2.36 11.24 -2.21
CA SER A 51 1.96 10.13 -1.32
C SER A 51 0.57 10.37 -0.74
N VAL A 52 0.28 11.62 -0.34
CA VAL A 52 -1.05 12.02 0.16
C VAL A 52 -2.11 11.75 -0.91
N GLY A 53 -1.88 12.22 -2.14
CA GLY A 53 -2.78 12.02 -3.27
C GLY A 53 -2.93 10.54 -3.64
N MET A 54 -1.82 9.79 -3.66
CA MET A 54 -1.81 8.37 -4.01
C MET A 54 -2.62 7.54 -3.02
N ASN A 55 -2.41 7.77 -1.72
CA ASN A 55 -3.09 7.03 -0.65
C ASN A 55 -4.59 7.36 -0.63
N ALA A 56 -4.95 8.63 -0.83
CA ALA A 56 -6.35 9.03 -0.94
C ALA A 56 -7.04 8.42 -2.18
N LEU A 57 -6.38 8.39 -3.34
CA LEU A 57 -6.92 7.73 -4.54
C LEU A 57 -7.10 6.22 -4.35
N ILE A 58 -6.20 5.55 -3.62
CA ILE A 58 -6.38 4.14 -3.26
C ILE A 58 -7.64 3.99 -2.38
N GLN A 59 -7.84 4.87 -1.42
CA GLN A 59 -8.98 4.81 -0.51
C GLN A 59 -10.32 5.10 -1.20
N ILE A 60 -10.38 6.16 -2.02
CA ILE A 60 -11.58 6.63 -2.72
C ILE A 60 -11.91 5.73 -3.93
N ARG A 61 -10.90 5.41 -4.74
CA ARG A 61 -11.05 4.76 -6.05
C ARG A 61 -10.55 3.32 -6.11
N GLY A 62 -9.67 2.91 -5.21
CA GLY A 62 -8.96 1.62 -5.29
C GLY A 62 -7.81 1.60 -6.29
N THR A 63 -7.51 2.72 -6.96
CA THR A 63 -6.46 2.80 -7.99
C THR A 63 -5.69 4.10 -7.87
N ARG A 64 -4.38 4.09 -8.16
CA ARG A 64 -3.48 5.26 -8.02
C ARG A 64 -3.60 6.32 -9.13
N LYS A 65 -4.53 6.19 -10.06
CA LYS A 65 -4.66 7.07 -11.24
C LYS A 65 -6.12 7.25 -11.61
N VAL A 66 -6.46 8.42 -12.14
CA VAL A 66 -7.82 8.77 -12.56
C VAL A 66 -7.91 8.79 -14.08
N PRO A 67 -8.66 7.87 -14.72
CA PRO A 67 -8.93 7.90 -16.16
C PRO A 67 -9.81 9.10 -16.53
N LEU A 68 -9.49 9.75 -17.65
CA LEU A 68 -10.23 10.92 -18.16
C LEU A 68 -11.07 10.61 -19.41
N GLU A 69 -10.84 9.45 -20.01
CA GLU A 69 -11.41 9.05 -21.30
C GLU A 69 -11.87 7.59 -21.25
N GLY A 70 -12.89 7.29 -22.04
CA GLY A 70 -13.43 5.95 -22.21
C GLY A 70 -14.44 5.92 -23.34
N ASN A 71 -15.46 5.06 -23.22
CA ASN A 71 -16.49 4.84 -24.22
C ASN A 71 -17.87 5.20 -23.68
N ASN A 72 -18.75 5.65 -24.57
CA ASN A 72 -20.19 5.64 -24.34
C ASN A 72 -20.83 4.30 -24.77
N GLU A 73 -22.15 4.16 -24.63
CA GLU A 73 -22.87 2.95 -25.04
C GLU A 73 -22.73 2.64 -26.54
N LYS A 74 -22.66 3.69 -27.38
CA LYS A 74 -22.45 3.57 -28.83
C LYS A 74 -21.03 3.12 -29.21
N GLY A 75 -20.10 3.08 -28.24
CA GLY A 75 -18.71 2.67 -28.44
C GLY A 75 -17.80 3.79 -28.96
N GLU A 76 -18.25 5.03 -28.90
CA GLU A 76 -17.46 6.20 -29.27
C GLU A 76 -16.44 6.51 -28.17
N TRP A 77 -15.18 6.71 -28.56
CA TRP A 77 -14.09 6.99 -27.62
C TRP A 77 -13.87 8.49 -27.45
N GLY A 78 -13.88 8.97 -26.21
CA GLY A 78 -13.58 10.38 -25.93
C GLY A 78 -13.41 10.68 -24.45
N ALA A 79 -13.15 11.96 -24.15
CA ALA A 79 -13.15 12.45 -22.77
C ALA A 79 -14.54 12.29 -22.18
N PHE A 80 -14.64 11.74 -20.97
CA PHE A 80 -15.94 11.40 -20.38
C PHE A 80 -16.90 12.60 -20.37
N LEU A 81 -16.40 13.78 -20.01
CA LEU A 81 -17.19 15.01 -20.00
C LEU A 81 -17.75 15.42 -21.36
N LYS A 82 -17.07 15.05 -22.45
CA LYS A 82 -17.53 15.36 -23.81
C LYS A 82 -18.52 14.32 -24.33
N ILE A 83 -18.33 13.06 -23.96
CA ILE A 83 -19.15 11.94 -24.46
C ILE A 83 -20.39 11.64 -23.62
N ARG A 84 -20.49 12.20 -22.40
CA ARG A 84 -21.66 12.10 -21.50
C ARG A 84 -22.89 12.93 -21.95
N GLY A 85 -22.83 13.60 -23.10
CA GLY A 85 -23.94 14.44 -23.59
C GLY A 85 -25.28 13.69 -23.68
N GLU A 86 -26.40 14.42 -23.75
CA GLU A 86 -27.77 13.88 -23.72
C GLU A 86 -27.93 12.60 -24.57
N GLY A 87 -28.21 11.48 -23.90
CA GLY A 87 -28.43 10.17 -24.53
C GLY A 87 -27.23 9.22 -24.63
N SER A 88 -26.16 9.42 -23.86
CA SER A 88 -24.94 8.58 -23.91
C SER A 88 -25.02 7.21 -23.23
N GLY A 89 -26.03 7.01 -22.37
CA GLY A 89 -26.20 5.85 -21.50
C GLY A 89 -24.95 5.51 -20.66
N GLN A 90 -24.80 4.27 -20.21
CA GLN A 90 -23.70 3.82 -19.35
C GLN A 90 -22.32 4.01 -20.01
N LEU A 91 -21.46 4.78 -19.36
CA LEU A 91 -20.06 4.95 -19.77
C LEU A 91 -19.22 3.75 -19.33
N SER A 92 -18.14 3.45 -20.07
CA SER A 92 -17.16 2.43 -19.68
C SER A 92 -15.73 2.90 -19.89
N GLU A 93 -14.82 2.60 -18.95
CA GLU A 93 -13.41 2.99 -19.08
C GLU A 93 -12.75 2.38 -20.32
N ARG A 94 -13.05 1.10 -20.60
CA ARG A 94 -12.44 0.36 -21.70
C ARG A 94 -13.21 -0.92 -21.99
N ARG A 95 -13.52 -1.16 -23.26
CA ARG A 95 -14.05 -2.45 -23.71
C ARG A 95 -12.94 -3.46 -23.97
N TRP A 96 -13.24 -4.74 -23.79
CA TRP A 96 -12.26 -5.84 -23.84
C TRP A 96 -11.47 -5.91 -25.15
N TYR A 97 -12.05 -5.51 -26.29
CA TYR A 97 -11.42 -5.56 -27.61
C TYR A 97 -10.50 -4.37 -27.94
N GLN A 98 -10.47 -3.30 -27.12
CA GLN A 98 -9.75 -2.06 -27.42
C GLN A 98 -8.30 -2.06 -26.90
N PHE A 99 -7.52 -3.10 -27.23
CA PHE A 99 -6.15 -3.28 -26.72
C PHE A 99 -5.16 -2.15 -27.12
N GLY A 100 -5.40 -1.48 -28.25
CA GLY A 100 -4.56 -0.38 -28.76
C GLY A 100 -4.82 1.00 -28.13
N LYS A 101 -5.98 1.23 -27.51
CA LYS A 101 -6.32 2.52 -26.88
C LYS A 101 -5.69 2.63 -25.50
N ARG A 102 -5.04 3.77 -25.22
CA ARG A 102 -4.43 4.08 -23.93
C ARG A 102 -5.09 5.36 -23.40
N PRO A 103 -6.11 5.27 -22.52
CA PRO A 103 -6.80 6.45 -22.02
C PRO A 103 -5.83 7.39 -21.32
N LYS A 104 -6.03 8.69 -21.52
CA LYS A 104 -5.37 9.72 -20.72
C LYS A 104 -5.76 9.52 -19.25
N LYS A 105 -4.78 9.61 -18.35
CA LYS A 105 -4.98 9.46 -16.91
C LYS A 105 -4.22 10.52 -16.15
N LEU A 106 -4.83 11.07 -15.11
CA LEU A 106 -4.14 11.86 -14.10
C LEU A 106 -3.35 10.93 -13.18
N ASN A 107 -2.14 11.33 -12.86
CA ASN A 107 -1.39 10.78 -11.74
C ASN A 107 -1.87 11.37 -10.40
N ALA A 108 -1.31 10.89 -9.29
CA ALA A 108 -1.75 11.29 -7.96
C ALA A 108 -1.53 12.77 -7.67
N SER A 109 -0.37 13.31 -8.05
CA SER A 109 -0.05 14.73 -7.90
C SER A 109 -0.95 15.61 -8.77
N GLU A 110 -1.13 15.26 -10.04
CA GLU A 110 -2.03 15.98 -10.96
C GLU A 110 -3.48 16.02 -10.45
N TRP A 111 -4.00 14.89 -9.98
CA TRP A 111 -5.33 14.83 -9.38
C TRP A 111 -5.44 15.66 -8.12
N LEU A 112 -4.45 15.59 -7.22
CA LEU A 112 -4.48 16.35 -5.98
C LEU A 112 -4.44 17.88 -6.24
N MET A 113 -3.67 18.30 -7.24
CA MET A 113 -3.67 19.69 -7.72
C MET A 113 -5.05 20.12 -8.22
N GLU A 114 -5.71 19.31 -9.07
CA GLU A 114 -7.07 19.59 -9.52
C GLU A 114 -8.04 19.73 -8.34
N VAL A 115 -8.00 18.81 -7.36
CA VAL A 115 -8.91 18.88 -6.19
C VAL A 115 -8.68 20.12 -5.34
N MET A 116 -7.42 20.52 -5.12
CA MET A 116 -7.07 21.62 -4.21
C MET A 116 -7.14 23.01 -4.83
N MET A 117 -7.05 23.11 -6.16
CA MET A 117 -6.88 24.39 -6.87
C MET A 117 -7.88 24.59 -8.02
N HIS A 118 -8.62 23.56 -8.41
CA HIS A 118 -9.60 23.60 -9.50
C HIS A 118 -10.76 22.61 -9.25
N PRO A 119 -11.39 22.68 -8.05
CA PRO A 119 -12.33 21.66 -7.57
C PRO A 119 -13.52 21.42 -8.50
N GLU A 120 -13.99 22.42 -9.22
CA GLU A 120 -15.09 22.34 -10.18
C GLU A 120 -14.80 21.39 -11.36
N ILE A 121 -13.54 21.28 -11.79
CA ILE A 121 -13.13 20.26 -12.77
C ILE A 121 -12.96 18.90 -12.10
N ALA A 122 -12.44 18.89 -10.87
CA ALA A 122 -12.22 17.65 -10.12
C ALA A 122 -13.54 16.97 -9.74
N ASP A 123 -14.59 17.75 -9.46
CA ASP A 123 -15.91 17.28 -9.05
C ASP A 123 -16.62 16.49 -10.16
N GLU A 124 -16.23 16.74 -11.40
CA GLU A 124 -16.71 16.07 -12.61
C GLU A 124 -15.91 14.78 -12.96
N ARG A 125 -14.92 14.42 -12.16
CA ARG A 125 -14.09 13.22 -12.37
C ARG A 125 -14.75 12.00 -11.73
N TYR A 126 -14.83 10.89 -12.47
CA TYR A 126 -15.30 9.59 -11.96
C TYR A 126 -14.26 8.92 -11.06
N ILE A 127 -14.29 9.26 -9.77
CA ILE A 127 -13.30 8.84 -8.78
C ILE A 127 -13.88 7.98 -7.67
N PHE A 128 -15.15 8.14 -7.30
CA PHE A 128 -15.73 7.48 -6.14
C PHE A 128 -16.19 6.07 -6.50
N ALA A 129 -15.57 5.06 -5.91
CA ALA A 129 -15.91 3.67 -6.19
C ALA A 129 -17.04 3.17 -5.28
N ILE A 130 -18.25 3.03 -5.82
CA ILE A 130 -19.41 2.45 -5.13
C ILE A 130 -19.79 1.16 -5.85
N ASN A 131 -19.66 0.02 -5.15
CA ASN A 131 -19.76 -1.31 -5.78
C ASN A 131 -20.59 -2.30 -4.96
N HIS A 132 -21.21 -1.83 -3.87
CA HIS A 132 -22.09 -2.66 -3.07
C HIS A 132 -23.51 -2.55 -3.64
N PRO A 133 -24.14 -3.64 -4.12
CA PRO A 133 -25.44 -3.57 -4.80
C PRO A 133 -26.51 -2.83 -3.98
N ASP A 134 -26.70 -3.23 -2.71
CA ASP A 134 -27.71 -2.57 -1.86
C ASP A 134 -27.42 -1.09 -1.59
N LEU A 135 -26.16 -0.65 -1.70
CA LEU A 135 -25.82 0.76 -1.56
C LEU A 135 -26.05 1.52 -2.87
N LEU A 136 -25.89 0.89 -4.03
CA LEU A 136 -26.24 1.50 -5.31
C LEU A 136 -27.75 1.70 -5.41
N ASP A 137 -28.53 0.69 -5.03
CA ASP A 137 -30.00 0.71 -5.01
C ASP A 137 -30.54 1.78 -4.03
N GLU A 138 -30.02 1.82 -2.80
CA GLU A 138 -30.40 2.85 -1.80
C GLU A 138 -30.07 4.28 -2.26
N LEU A 139 -29.02 4.44 -3.09
CA LEU A 139 -28.64 5.74 -3.66
C LEU A 139 -29.30 6.00 -5.02
N GLY A 140 -29.96 5.03 -5.65
CA GLY A 140 -30.53 5.15 -6.99
C GLY A 140 -29.48 5.39 -8.09
N LEU A 141 -28.30 4.76 -7.98
CA LEU A 141 -27.14 4.99 -8.85
C LEU A 141 -26.87 3.84 -9.86
N ASP A 142 -27.73 2.83 -9.95
CA ASP A 142 -27.47 1.56 -10.65
C ASP A 142 -27.16 1.65 -12.15
N ASP A 143 -27.56 2.74 -12.82
CA ASP A 143 -27.34 3.00 -14.25
C ASP A 143 -26.51 4.28 -14.53
N GLN A 144 -25.82 4.80 -13.51
CA GLN A 144 -25.02 6.02 -13.60
C GLN A 144 -23.51 5.73 -13.57
N GLY A 145 -22.70 6.77 -13.72
CA GLY A 145 -21.25 6.64 -13.57
C GLY A 145 -20.52 6.00 -14.75
N VAL A 146 -19.31 5.51 -14.47
CA VAL A 146 -18.43 4.79 -15.39
C VAL A 146 -18.20 3.37 -14.90
N GLU A 147 -18.48 2.39 -15.75
CA GLU A 147 -18.22 0.97 -15.51
C GLU A 147 -16.79 0.58 -15.92
N LYS A 148 -16.21 -0.35 -15.16
CA LYS A 148 -14.97 -1.03 -15.51
C LYS A 148 -14.88 -2.40 -14.84
N SER A 149 -15.06 -3.46 -15.62
CA SER A 149 -14.91 -4.84 -15.16
C SER A 149 -15.78 -5.16 -13.95
N GLY A 150 -17.02 -4.67 -13.96
CA GLY A 150 -18.01 -4.81 -12.90
C GLY A 150 -17.82 -3.85 -11.73
N LEU A 151 -16.91 -2.87 -11.83
CA LEU A 151 -16.78 -1.80 -10.85
C LEU A 151 -17.37 -0.49 -11.40
N PHE A 152 -18.07 0.25 -10.56
CA PHE A 152 -18.70 1.52 -10.89
C PHE A 152 -18.01 2.68 -10.18
N TYR A 153 -17.84 3.77 -10.92
CA TYR A 153 -17.19 5.00 -10.47
C TYR A 153 -18.10 6.17 -10.73
N PHE A 154 -18.27 7.03 -9.73
CA PHE A 154 -19.17 8.18 -9.76
C PHE A 154 -18.41 9.48 -9.55
N THR A 155 -18.99 10.58 -10.01
CA THR A 155 -18.46 11.93 -9.79
C THR A 155 -18.83 12.43 -8.39
N PHE A 156 -18.17 13.51 -7.94
CA PHE A 156 -18.56 14.15 -6.68
C PHE A 156 -19.97 14.70 -6.75
N HIS A 157 -20.33 15.30 -7.91
CA HIS A 157 -21.65 15.87 -8.15
C HIS A 157 -22.77 14.83 -8.09
N GLU A 158 -22.56 13.63 -8.68
CA GLU A 158 -23.54 12.54 -8.59
C GLU A 158 -23.77 12.08 -7.15
N ILE A 159 -22.74 12.12 -6.29
CA ILE A 159 -22.86 11.62 -4.91
C ILE A 159 -23.32 12.70 -3.93
N SER A 160 -23.05 13.98 -4.22
CA SER A 160 -23.32 15.10 -3.30
C SER A 160 -24.79 15.22 -2.91
N GLU A 161 -25.70 14.90 -3.84
CA GLU A 161 -27.15 14.90 -3.59
C GLU A 161 -27.57 13.86 -2.54
N HIS A 162 -26.79 12.78 -2.39
CA HIS A 162 -27.08 11.69 -1.45
C HIS A 162 -26.33 11.77 -0.13
N PHE A 163 -25.62 12.88 0.14
CA PHE A 163 -24.86 13.07 1.39
C PHE A 163 -25.67 12.84 2.67
N PRO A 164 -26.93 13.33 2.80
CA PRO A 164 -27.71 13.09 4.01
C PRO A 164 -27.93 11.60 4.27
N THR A 165 -28.21 10.82 3.22
CA THR A 165 -28.42 9.37 3.28
C THR A 165 -27.14 8.65 3.69
N ILE A 166 -26.02 8.94 3.02
CA ILE A 166 -24.71 8.34 3.32
C ILE A 166 -24.30 8.66 4.76
N ARG A 167 -24.46 9.92 5.20
CA ARG A 167 -24.15 10.35 6.56
C ARG A 167 -24.96 9.60 7.60
N ARG A 168 -26.28 9.45 7.39
CA ARG A 168 -27.18 8.73 8.31
C ARG A 168 -26.73 7.29 8.50
N HIS A 169 -26.47 6.57 7.40
CA HIS A 169 -25.97 5.20 7.48
C HIS A 169 -24.58 5.11 8.10
N ALA A 170 -23.67 6.03 7.76
CA ALA A 170 -22.32 6.07 8.31
C ALA A 170 -22.33 6.28 9.83
N GLN A 171 -23.14 7.22 10.33
CA GLN A 171 -23.29 7.47 11.76
C GLN A 171 -23.81 6.22 12.50
N SER A 172 -24.81 5.54 11.96
CA SER A 172 -25.29 4.27 12.51
C SER A 172 -24.19 3.20 12.53
N ALA A 173 -23.42 3.07 11.45
CA ALA A 173 -22.35 2.09 11.33
C ALA A 173 -21.17 2.38 12.28
N PHE A 174 -20.85 3.65 12.55
CA PHE A 174 -19.79 4.03 13.48
C PHE A 174 -20.13 3.72 14.94
N ASN A 175 -21.41 3.69 15.30
CA ASN A 175 -21.86 3.31 16.65
C ASN A 175 -21.68 1.81 16.95
N GLN A 176 -21.43 0.99 15.93
CA GLN A 176 -21.15 -0.44 16.09
C GLN A 176 -19.65 -0.73 16.13
N GLU A 177 -19.29 -1.78 16.87
CA GLU A 177 -17.94 -2.34 16.86
C GLU A 177 -17.54 -2.77 15.45
N ALA A 178 -16.29 -2.45 15.05
CA ALA A 178 -15.81 -2.68 13.69
C ALA A 178 -15.91 -4.15 13.22
N ALA A 179 -15.82 -5.11 14.15
CA ALA A 179 -15.92 -6.53 13.87
C ALA A 179 -17.37 -6.99 13.57
N LEU A 180 -18.37 -6.29 14.09
CA LEU A 180 -19.79 -6.65 13.94
C LEU A 180 -20.46 -6.00 12.74
N ARG A 181 -19.80 -5.03 12.11
CA ARG A 181 -20.34 -4.31 10.94
C ARG A 181 -20.58 -5.24 9.76
N SER A 182 -21.78 -5.14 9.19
CA SER A 182 -22.19 -5.80 7.95
C SER A 182 -21.37 -5.33 6.74
N PRO A 183 -21.34 -6.10 5.63
CA PRO A 183 -20.72 -5.67 4.39
C PRO A 183 -21.26 -4.33 3.86
N PHE A 184 -22.56 -4.10 3.99
CA PHE A 184 -23.22 -2.84 3.63
C PHE A 184 -22.67 -1.66 4.44
N GLU A 185 -22.64 -1.78 5.77
CA GLU A 185 -22.11 -0.73 6.66
C GLU A 185 -20.63 -0.42 6.38
N LYS A 186 -19.82 -1.44 6.08
CA LYS A 186 -18.42 -1.27 5.66
C LYS A 186 -18.32 -0.51 4.33
N ALA A 187 -19.21 -0.80 3.37
CA ALA A 187 -19.26 -0.08 2.10
C ALA A 187 -19.65 1.39 2.30
N VAL A 188 -20.67 1.67 3.12
CA VAL A 188 -21.09 3.04 3.45
C VAL A 188 -19.95 3.83 4.11
N ILE A 189 -19.28 3.25 5.12
CA ILE A 189 -18.15 3.89 5.80
C ILE A 189 -17.04 4.22 4.80
N LYS A 190 -16.74 3.30 3.87
CA LYS A 190 -15.71 3.54 2.85
C LYS A 190 -16.04 4.76 1.99
N VAL A 191 -17.29 4.87 1.52
CA VAL A 191 -17.76 6.02 0.73
C VAL A 191 -17.70 7.30 1.57
N TRP A 192 -18.23 7.26 2.79
CA TRP A 192 -18.21 8.40 3.71
C TRP A 192 -16.81 8.92 4.02
N VAL A 193 -15.86 8.04 4.33
CA VAL A 193 -14.47 8.44 4.59
C VAL A 193 -13.83 9.02 3.32
N GLY A 194 -14.09 8.42 2.15
CA GLY A 194 -13.62 8.94 0.88
C GLY A 194 -14.16 10.34 0.56
N LEU A 195 -15.45 10.58 0.83
CA LEU A 195 -16.09 11.88 0.67
C LEU A 195 -15.48 12.94 1.59
N ASN A 196 -15.28 12.63 2.88
CA ASN A 196 -14.66 13.57 3.80
C ASN A 196 -13.22 13.89 3.39
N THR A 197 -12.41 12.88 3.03
CA THR A 197 -11.03 13.10 2.55
C THR A 197 -11.01 14.00 1.30
N TYR A 198 -11.97 13.83 0.39
CA TYR A 198 -12.08 14.66 -0.79
C TYR A 198 -12.46 16.11 -0.44
N MET A 199 -13.46 16.32 0.43
CA MET A 199 -13.88 17.65 0.89
C MET A 199 -12.79 18.38 1.69
N GLU A 200 -12.01 17.65 2.50
CA GLU A 200 -10.82 18.18 3.19
C GLU A 200 -9.83 18.75 2.15
N PHE A 201 -9.53 18.01 1.09
CA PHE A 201 -8.60 18.47 0.06
C PHE A 201 -9.13 19.67 -0.73
N LYS A 202 -10.43 19.71 -1.06
CA LYS A 202 -11.05 20.88 -1.70
C LYS A 202 -10.86 22.17 -0.90
N ASN A 203 -10.74 22.05 0.41
CA ASN A 203 -10.61 23.17 1.35
C ASN A 203 -9.28 23.11 2.11
N THR A 204 -8.19 22.73 1.43
CA THR A 204 -6.86 22.67 2.04
C THR A 204 -5.97 23.85 1.67
N ILE A 205 -5.88 24.21 0.38
CA ILE A 205 -4.96 25.26 -0.10
C ILE A 205 -5.68 26.60 -0.20
N ALA A 206 -6.83 26.61 -0.88
CA ALA A 206 -7.69 27.77 -1.09
C ALA A 206 -9.13 27.38 -0.75
N PRO A 207 -10.01 28.36 -0.46
CA PRO A 207 -11.45 28.11 -0.44
C PRO A 207 -11.92 27.54 -1.77
N GLN A 208 -12.83 26.57 -1.74
CA GLN A 208 -13.29 25.87 -2.95
C GLN A 208 -13.95 26.77 -4.02
N ASP A 209 -14.37 27.97 -3.65
CA ASP A 209 -15.00 28.98 -4.51
C ASP A 209 -14.02 30.06 -5.01
N SER A 210 -12.75 29.99 -4.59
CA SER A 210 -11.71 30.96 -4.96
C SER A 210 -11.11 30.65 -6.34
N HIS A 211 -11.21 31.61 -7.26
CA HIS A 211 -10.67 31.49 -8.63
C HIS A 211 -9.30 32.19 -8.76
N ASP A 212 -9.07 33.24 -7.97
CA ASP A 212 -7.78 33.91 -7.85
C ASP A 212 -7.45 34.10 -6.36
N PHE A 213 -6.92 33.03 -5.77
CA PHE A 213 -6.65 33.01 -4.33
C PHE A 213 -5.57 34.00 -3.89
N ASN A 214 -4.58 34.27 -4.75
CA ASN A 214 -3.58 35.30 -4.51
C ASN A 214 -4.21 36.70 -4.45
N ASN A 215 -5.17 37.02 -5.31
CA ASN A 215 -5.91 38.28 -5.21
C ASN A 215 -6.85 38.32 -4.00
N ASP A 216 -7.58 37.23 -3.73
CA ASP A 216 -8.41 37.09 -2.51
C ASP A 216 -7.60 37.34 -1.24
N LEU A 217 -6.37 36.86 -1.21
CA LEU A 217 -5.45 37.05 -0.10
C LEU A 217 -5.08 38.53 0.07
N GLU A 218 -4.74 39.25 -1.00
CA GLU A 218 -4.43 40.69 -0.90
C GLU A 218 -5.64 41.50 -0.44
N ILE A 219 -6.85 41.20 -0.93
CA ILE A 219 -8.09 41.85 -0.50
C ILE A 219 -8.30 41.59 1.00
N TYR A 220 -8.19 40.33 1.44
CA TYR A 220 -8.31 39.99 2.85
C TYR A 220 -7.31 40.76 3.71
N LEU A 221 -6.02 40.75 3.37
CA LEU A 221 -4.99 41.42 4.16
C LEU A 221 -5.24 42.93 4.26
N SER A 222 -5.70 43.55 3.16
CA SER A 222 -6.08 44.97 3.15
C SER A 222 -7.33 45.27 3.98
N SER A 223 -8.22 44.28 4.15
CA SER A 223 -9.46 44.42 4.94
C SER A 223 -9.26 44.30 6.45
N ILE A 224 -8.15 43.72 6.92
CA ILE A 224 -7.96 43.41 8.36
C ILE A 224 -7.97 44.68 9.21
N ALA A 225 -7.15 45.69 8.88
CA ALA A 225 -7.05 46.88 9.71
C ALA A 225 -8.36 47.70 9.72
N PRO A 226 -8.97 48.04 8.57
CA PRO A 226 -10.27 48.72 8.53
C PRO A 226 -11.39 47.91 9.19
N GLY A 227 -11.42 46.59 8.97
CA GLY A 227 -12.44 45.70 9.53
C GLY A 227 -12.36 45.59 11.05
N LEU A 228 -11.16 45.51 11.62
CA LEU A 228 -10.96 45.51 13.07
C LEU A 228 -11.38 46.84 13.71
N GLU A 229 -11.12 47.98 13.05
CA GLU A 229 -11.56 49.29 13.50
C GLU A 229 -13.09 49.42 13.46
N ALA A 230 -13.72 48.99 12.36
CA ALA A 230 -15.17 48.96 12.24
C ALA A 230 -15.83 48.04 13.29
N TRP A 231 -15.25 46.86 13.55
CA TRP A 231 -15.72 45.93 14.58
C TRP A 231 -15.62 46.53 16.00
N ARG A 232 -14.51 47.22 16.31
CA ARG A 232 -14.34 47.92 17.60
C ARG A 232 -15.37 49.04 17.76
N SER A 233 -15.60 49.81 16.69
CA SER A 233 -16.56 50.93 16.68
C SER A 233 -17.99 50.44 16.85
N GLN A 234 -18.36 49.34 16.18
CA GLN A 234 -19.65 48.67 16.37
C GLN A 234 -19.86 48.23 17.83
N ASN A 235 -18.85 47.60 18.45
CA ASN A 235 -18.93 47.18 19.85
C ASN A 235 -18.96 48.35 20.85
N ALA A 236 -18.38 49.49 20.49
CA ALA A 236 -18.44 50.72 21.28
C ALA A 236 -19.76 51.50 21.10
N GLY A 237 -20.64 51.06 20.20
CA GLY A 237 -21.89 51.75 19.88
C GLY A 237 -21.68 53.05 19.10
N THR A 238 -20.53 53.23 18.44
CA THR A 238 -20.21 54.40 17.61
C THR A 238 -20.46 54.12 16.13
N GLU A 239 -20.53 55.20 15.33
CA GLU A 239 -20.59 55.09 13.86
C GLU A 239 -19.42 54.25 13.35
N HIS A 240 -19.69 53.33 12.43
CA HIS A 240 -18.71 52.37 11.92
C HIS A 240 -18.93 52.14 10.42
N ASP A 241 -17.86 51.76 9.72
CA ASP A 241 -17.92 51.41 8.31
C ASP A 241 -18.49 49.99 8.13
N GLU A 242 -19.78 49.90 7.78
CA GLU A 242 -20.47 48.64 7.53
C GLU A 242 -19.85 47.83 6.38
N ALA A 243 -19.31 48.50 5.36
CA ALA A 243 -18.71 47.83 4.21
C ALA A 243 -17.36 47.20 4.57
N ALA A 244 -16.53 47.91 5.33
CA ALA A 244 -15.27 47.39 5.85
C ALA A 244 -15.50 46.21 6.81
N LEU A 245 -16.50 46.30 7.69
CA LEU A 245 -16.89 45.22 8.59
C LEU A 245 -17.40 43.99 7.80
N GLY A 246 -18.30 44.20 6.84
CA GLY A 246 -18.86 43.12 6.02
C GLY A 246 -17.81 42.38 5.21
N LEU A 247 -16.88 43.10 4.58
CA LEU A 247 -15.76 42.52 3.83
C LEU A 247 -14.86 41.66 4.73
N PHE A 248 -14.48 42.21 5.89
CA PHE A 248 -13.65 41.51 6.86
C PHE A 248 -14.33 40.26 7.43
N SER A 249 -15.59 40.38 7.85
CA SER A 249 -16.37 39.25 8.37
C SER A 249 -16.58 38.15 7.32
N GLY A 250 -16.77 38.52 6.04
CA GLY A 250 -16.90 37.55 4.95
C GLY A 250 -15.64 36.71 4.75
N TYR A 251 -14.46 37.33 4.69
CA TYR A 251 -13.20 36.58 4.58
C TYR A 251 -12.85 35.81 5.86
N MET A 252 -13.16 36.37 7.03
CA MET A 252 -13.02 35.67 8.31
C MET A 252 -13.80 34.35 8.28
N ASP A 253 -15.08 34.39 7.89
CA ASP A 253 -15.91 33.19 7.82
C ASP A 253 -15.34 32.16 6.83
N ARG A 254 -14.95 32.60 5.62
CA ARG A 254 -14.31 31.75 4.60
C ARG A 254 -13.05 31.07 5.14
N PHE A 255 -12.17 31.78 5.84
CA PHE A 255 -10.93 31.21 6.36
C PHE A 255 -11.09 30.43 7.67
N GLN A 256 -12.14 30.71 8.45
CA GLN A 256 -12.57 29.86 9.55
C GLN A 256 -13.02 28.49 9.03
N HIS A 257 -13.83 28.46 7.97
CA HIS A 257 -14.22 27.22 7.29
C HIS A 257 -12.99 26.48 6.75
N LEU A 258 -12.09 27.17 6.04
CA LEU A 258 -10.84 26.59 5.54
C LEU A 258 -9.99 25.98 6.67
N SER A 259 -9.88 26.68 7.81
CA SER A 259 -9.11 26.18 8.96
C SER A 259 -9.75 24.97 9.64
N SER A 260 -11.08 24.88 9.63
CA SER A 260 -11.81 23.76 10.23
C SER A 260 -11.80 22.50 9.36
N ALA A 261 -11.71 22.68 8.02
CA ALA A 261 -11.74 21.61 7.04
C ALA A 261 -10.35 21.07 6.68
N GLY A 262 -9.34 21.93 6.58
CA GLY A 262 -8.01 21.54 6.13
C GLY A 262 -7.25 20.72 7.16
N THR A 263 -6.76 19.53 6.78
CA THR A 263 -5.95 18.67 7.67
C THR A 263 -4.46 18.62 7.31
N LEU A 264 -4.07 19.17 6.15
CA LEU A 264 -2.67 19.18 5.72
C LEU A 264 -1.93 20.34 6.37
N LEU A 265 -0.89 20.01 7.13
CA LEU A 265 -0.04 21.00 7.74
C LEU A 265 1.16 21.29 6.83
N ILE A 266 1.44 22.57 6.61
CA ILE A 266 2.54 23.03 5.78
C ILE A 266 3.79 23.31 6.63
N PRO A 267 5.01 23.21 6.06
CA PRO A 267 6.27 23.45 6.79
C PRO A 267 6.28 24.82 7.49
N PRO A 268 6.71 24.93 8.76
CA PRO A 268 6.89 26.21 9.46
C PRO A 268 8.02 27.07 8.87
N SER A 269 8.04 28.37 9.16
CA SER A 269 9.14 29.27 8.82
C SER A 269 10.07 29.45 10.03
N LYS A 270 11.33 29.01 9.94
CA LYS A 270 12.26 29.08 11.10
C LYS A 270 12.71 30.49 11.47
N ASP A 271 12.62 31.45 10.53
CA ASP A 271 13.11 32.81 10.73
C ASP A 271 12.09 33.77 11.38
N SER A 272 10.84 33.34 11.60
CA SER A 272 9.73 34.26 11.82
C SER A 272 9.41 34.61 13.28
N GLY A 273 10.10 34.02 14.28
CA GLY A 273 9.82 34.24 15.71
C GLY A 273 8.36 33.94 16.15
N THR A 274 7.54 33.44 15.22
CA THR A 274 6.11 33.21 15.35
C THR A 274 5.87 31.74 15.06
N SER A 275 5.82 30.95 16.13
CA SER A 275 5.45 29.53 16.14
C SER A 275 6.27 28.63 15.20
N ASP A 276 7.23 27.89 15.75
CA ASP A 276 7.94 26.77 15.11
C ASP A 276 7.04 25.56 14.75
N GLN A 277 5.71 25.76 14.66
CA GLN A 277 4.74 24.69 14.56
C GLN A 277 4.15 24.56 13.15
N TRP A 278 4.05 23.30 12.72
CA TRP A 278 3.30 22.91 11.53
C TRP A 278 1.83 23.30 11.70
N SER A 279 1.28 24.03 10.75
CA SER A 279 -0.09 24.55 10.80
C SER A 279 -0.75 24.48 9.43
N THR A 280 -2.08 24.53 9.40
CA THR A 280 -2.86 24.48 8.14
C THR A 280 -2.85 25.85 7.46
N MET A 281 -3.15 25.91 6.17
CA MET A 281 -3.31 27.20 5.46
C MET A 281 -4.33 28.09 6.16
N GLY A 282 -5.51 27.56 6.51
CA GLY A 282 -6.56 28.31 7.21
C GLY A 282 -6.12 28.86 8.57
N THR A 283 -5.42 28.07 9.38
CA THR A 283 -4.91 28.56 10.68
C THR A 283 -3.94 29.73 10.51
N ASN A 284 -3.04 29.66 9.53
CA ASN A 284 -2.12 30.76 9.24
C ASN A 284 -2.85 32.03 8.75
N LEU A 285 -3.95 31.87 8.00
CA LEU A 285 -4.77 32.99 7.53
C LEU A 285 -5.53 33.64 8.68
N ILE A 286 -6.06 32.87 9.63
CA ILE A 286 -6.70 33.40 10.84
C ILE A 286 -5.66 34.11 11.72
N GLN A 287 -4.46 33.55 11.85
CA GLN A 287 -3.39 34.17 12.63
C GLN A 287 -2.97 35.54 12.06
N ALA A 288 -3.18 35.80 10.77
CA ALA A 288 -2.92 37.09 10.13
C ALA A 288 -3.66 38.26 10.81
N ILE A 289 -4.80 38.01 11.43
CA ILE A 289 -5.56 39.03 12.18
C ILE A 289 -4.77 39.46 13.42
N GLN A 290 -4.15 38.52 14.12
CA GLN A 290 -3.35 38.78 15.31
C GLN A 290 -2.05 39.52 14.97
N THR A 291 -1.50 39.27 13.79
CA THR A 291 -0.27 39.90 13.29
C THR A 291 -0.52 41.14 12.43
N MET A 292 -1.74 41.68 12.43
CA MET A 292 -2.12 42.89 11.68
C MET A 292 -1.80 42.81 10.17
N GLY A 293 -2.14 41.68 9.54
CA GLY A 293 -1.99 41.46 8.10
C GLY A 293 -0.65 40.87 7.67
N VAL A 294 0.21 40.45 8.60
CA VAL A 294 1.45 39.76 8.26
C VAL A 294 1.21 38.27 8.15
N ILE A 295 1.32 37.74 6.93
CA ILE A 295 1.28 36.30 6.64
C ILE A 295 2.68 35.74 6.34
N ARG A 296 2.78 34.43 6.49
CA ARG A 296 4.02 33.71 6.22
C ARG A 296 4.30 33.56 4.71
N PRO A 297 5.58 33.52 4.28
CA PRO A 297 5.95 33.36 2.88
C PRO A 297 5.42 32.08 2.22
N GLU A 298 5.24 31.02 3.01
CA GLU A 298 4.75 29.73 2.50
C GLU A 298 3.28 29.81 2.06
N VAL A 299 2.44 30.52 2.82
CA VAL A 299 1.02 30.77 2.47
C VAL A 299 0.92 31.51 1.14
N ARG A 300 1.75 32.56 0.97
CA ARG A 300 1.82 33.33 -0.27
C ARG A 300 2.29 32.48 -1.46
N SER A 301 3.21 31.55 -1.23
CA SER A 301 3.69 30.64 -2.27
C SER A 301 2.60 29.69 -2.76
N TYR A 302 1.83 29.12 -1.83
CA TYR A 302 0.65 28.30 -2.16
C TYR A 302 -0.44 29.10 -2.85
N ALA A 303 -0.70 30.34 -2.44
CA ALA A 303 -1.68 31.20 -3.10
C ALA A 303 -1.31 31.52 -4.55
N LYS A 304 -0.03 31.84 -4.81
CA LYS A 304 0.49 32.02 -6.18
C LYS A 304 0.34 30.75 -7.02
N MET A 305 0.64 29.59 -6.46
CA MET A 305 0.44 28.31 -7.15
C MET A 305 -1.05 28.07 -7.47
N ALA A 306 -1.95 28.30 -6.51
CA ALA A 306 -3.39 28.12 -6.71
C ALA A 306 -3.94 29.03 -7.82
N SER A 307 -3.67 30.34 -7.76
CA SER A 307 -4.11 31.28 -8.82
C SER A 307 -3.51 30.96 -10.18
N ALA A 308 -2.21 30.61 -10.24
CA ALA A 308 -1.56 30.27 -11.50
C ALA A 308 -2.11 28.96 -12.10
N PHE A 309 -2.48 27.99 -11.25
CA PHE A 309 -3.09 26.75 -11.69
C PHE A 309 -4.49 26.99 -12.26
N HIS A 310 -5.32 27.74 -11.53
CA HIS A 310 -6.68 28.07 -11.96
C HIS A 310 -6.70 28.92 -13.24
N GLY A 311 -5.78 29.88 -13.36
CA GLY A 311 -5.62 30.71 -14.56
C GLY A 311 -4.88 30.05 -15.73
N ASP A 312 -4.66 28.73 -15.70
CA ASP A 312 -3.91 27.94 -16.71
C ASP A 312 -2.55 28.57 -17.10
N ASN A 313 -1.81 29.10 -16.13
CA ASN A 313 -0.52 29.75 -16.32
C ASN A 313 0.64 28.88 -15.79
N SER A 314 1.12 27.96 -16.65
CA SER A 314 2.23 27.06 -16.32
C SER A 314 3.54 27.76 -15.96
N GLY A 315 3.86 28.88 -16.60
CA GLY A 315 5.08 29.63 -16.31
C GLY A 315 5.12 30.11 -14.86
N ASN A 316 4.05 30.77 -14.43
CA ASN A 316 3.91 31.29 -13.07
C ASN A 316 3.81 30.16 -12.03
N PHE A 317 3.07 29.08 -12.35
CA PHE A 317 2.96 27.92 -11.46
C PHE A 317 4.32 27.27 -11.22
N ASN A 318 5.05 26.95 -12.29
CA ASN A 318 6.34 26.27 -12.21
C ASN A 318 7.38 27.13 -11.47
N GLN A 319 7.35 28.44 -11.72
CA GLN A 319 8.20 29.38 -11.00
C GLN A 319 7.87 29.41 -9.51
N ALA A 320 6.59 29.53 -9.13
CA ALA A 320 6.16 29.57 -7.74
C ALA A 320 6.52 28.26 -7.00
N ALA A 321 6.25 27.10 -7.60
CA ALA A 321 6.59 25.79 -7.04
C ALA A 321 8.10 25.61 -6.84
N SER A 322 8.91 26.00 -7.84
CA SER A 322 10.37 25.91 -7.75
C SER A 322 10.94 26.87 -6.71
N GLN A 323 10.45 28.11 -6.65
CA GLN A 323 10.89 29.11 -5.68
C GLN A 323 10.57 28.67 -4.25
N TYR A 324 9.35 28.13 -4.03
CA TYR A 324 8.96 27.64 -2.72
C TYR A 324 9.81 26.45 -2.27
N LYS A 325 10.07 25.51 -3.16
CA LYS A 325 10.96 24.38 -2.85
C LYS A 325 12.38 24.85 -2.53
N GLU A 326 12.88 25.87 -3.23
CA GLU A 326 14.20 26.45 -2.96
C GLU A 326 14.24 27.14 -1.59
N SER A 327 13.19 27.89 -1.23
CA SER A 327 13.10 28.59 0.05
C SER A 327 13.07 27.63 1.24
N LEU A 328 12.58 26.39 1.06
CA LEU A 328 12.58 25.36 2.10
C LEU A 328 13.95 24.70 2.32
N LYS A 329 14.91 24.81 1.39
CA LYS A 329 16.19 24.07 1.48
C LYS A 329 17.05 24.39 2.70
N PRO A 330 17.20 25.65 3.14
CA PRO A 330 18.03 25.98 4.30
C PRO A 330 17.54 25.27 5.57
N ASP A 331 16.22 25.23 5.76
CA ASP A 331 15.61 24.78 7.00
C ASP A 331 15.16 23.31 6.99
N PHE A 332 14.79 22.79 5.81
CA PHE A 332 14.17 21.46 5.63
C PHE A 332 14.96 20.56 4.66
N GLY A 333 16.27 20.78 4.51
CA GLY A 333 17.09 20.05 3.54
C GLY A 333 17.09 18.52 3.70
N ALA A 334 16.96 18.00 4.93
CA ALA A 334 16.90 16.56 5.19
C ALA A 334 15.51 15.98 4.87
N GLU A 335 14.47 16.70 5.25
CA GLU A 335 13.06 16.43 5.00
C GLU A 335 12.74 16.40 3.51
N LEU A 336 13.25 17.38 2.76
CA LEU A 336 13.14 17.45 1.30
C LEU A 336 13.82 16.27 0.61
N LYS A 337 14.97 15.81 1.12
CA LYS A 337 15.64 14.60 0.60
C LYS A 337 14.79 13.37 0.87
N ARG A 338 14.22 13.22 2.07
CA ARG A 338 13.36 12.07 2.43
C ARG A 338 12.08 12.03 1.60
N THR A 339 11.38 13.16 1.45
CA THR A 339 10.14 13.26 0.67
C THR A 339 10.38 13.06 -0.84
N SER A 340 11.47 13.61 -1.39
CA SER A 340 11.88 13.35 -2.78
C SER A 340 12.25 11.88 -3.02
N LEU A 341 12.88 11.24 -2.03
CA LEU A 341 13.18 9.81 -2.06
C LEU A 341 11.90 8.97 -2.02
N GLU A 342 10.93 9.32 -1.17
CA GLU A 342 9.62 8.64 -1.11
C GLU A 342 8.85 8.79 -2.42
N PHE A 343 8.82 9.99 -3.01
CA PHE A 343 8.24 10.24 -4.33
C PHE A 343 8.86 9.32 -5.40
N SER A 344 10.20 9.29 -5.44
CA SER A 344 10.95 8.45 -6.39
C SER A 344 10.73 6.96 -6.14
N TYR A 345 10.66 6.55 -4.87
CA TYR A 345 10.38 5.19 -4.44
C TYR A 345 9.00 4.70 -4.89
N ASN A 346 7.96 5.51 -4.68
CA ASN A 346 6.59 5.21 -5.09
C ASN A 346 6.47 5.06 -6.61
N LYS A 347 7.11 5.97 -7.37
CA LYS A 347 7.16 5.89 -8.84
C LYS A 347 7.96 4.68 -9.33
N PHE A 348 9.05 4.33 -8.64
CA PHE A 348 9.82 3.13 -8.96
C PHE A 348 9.06 1.84 -8.61
N SER A 349 8.21 1.81 -7.58
CA SER A 349 7.40 0.63 -7.22
C SER A 349 8.23 -0.68 -7.19
N PRO A 350 9.26 -0.77 -6.33
CA PRO A 350 10.24 -1.87 -6.34
C PRO A 350 9.58 -3.25 -6.25
N PHE A 351 8.60 -3.40 -5.37
CA PHE A 351 7.92 -4.67 -5.12
C PHE A 351 7.06 -5.14 -6.30
N TYR A 352 6.46 -4.23 -7.05
CA TYR A 352 5.76 -4.60 -8.29
C TYR A 352 6.74 -5.19 -9.31
N LYS A 353 7.90 -4.55 -9.49
CA LYS A 353 8.96 -5.03 -10.38
C LYS A 353 9.52 -6.38 -9.93
N SER A 354 9.76 -6.55 -8.62
CA SER A 354 10.17 -7.83 -8.05
C SER A 354 9.14 -8.93 -8.28
N THR A 355 7.84 -8.64 -8.15
CA THR A 355 6.75 -9.59 -8.45
C THR A 355 6.83 -10.08 -9.90
N VAL A 356 6.97 -9.17 -10.86
CA VAL A 356 7.10 -9.51 -12.29
C VAL A 356 8.32 -10.39 -12.54
N MET A 357 9.48 -10.02 -11.99
CA MET A 357 10.72 -10.79 -12.16
C MET A 357 10.63 -12.17 -11.50
N TYR A 358 10.06 -12.28 -10.30
CA TYR A 358 9.86 -13.57 -9.65
C TYR A 358 8.89 -14.45 -10.44
N LEU A 359 7.80 -13.90 -10.98
CA LEU A 359 6.87 -14.66 -11.81
C LEU A 359 7.56 -15.24 -13.05
N ILE A 360 8.35 -14.43 -13.75
CA ILE A 360 9.08 -14.88 -14.94
C ILE A 360 10.15 -15.89 -14.56
N ALA A 361 10.87 -15.68 -13.44
CA ALA A 361 11.83 -16.65 -12.94
C ALA A 361 11.18 -17.98 -12.53
N PHE A 362 9.97 -17.96 -11.99
CA PHE A 362 9.20 -19.16 -11.66
C PHE A 362 8.91 -19.99 -12.91
N LEU A 363 8.45 -19.34 -14.00
CA LEU A 363 8.21 -20.03 -15.28
C LEU A 363 9.49 -20.69 -15.81
N PHE A 364 10.64 -20.01 -15.74
CA PHE A 364 11.92 -20.60 -16.11
C PHE A 364 12.34 -21.75 -15.17
N ALA A 365 12.12 -21.62 -13.86
CA ALA A 365 12.41 -22.67 -12.88
C ALA A 365 11.58 -23.93 -13.17
N CYS A 366 10.27 -23.79 -13.38
CA CYS A 366 9.40 -24.90 -13.77
C CYS A 366 9.81 -25.53 -15.09
N SER A 367 10.17 -24.72 -16.10
CA SER A 367 10.62 -25.25 -17.41
C SER A 367 11.88 -26.13 -17.31
N THR A 368 12.71 -25.91 -16.29
CA THR A 368 13.91 -26.70 -16.03
C THR A 368 13.57 -28.15 -15.71
N TRP A 369 12.47 -28.39 -15.00
CA TRP A 369 12.04 -29.74 -14.62
C TRP A 369 11.46 -30.54 -15.78
N PHE A 370 10.92 -29.88 -16.81
CA PHE A 370 10.43 -30.54 -18.02
C PHE A 370 11.53 -30.75 -19.06
N SER A 371 12.40 -29.76 -19.22
CA SER A 371 13.39 -29.74 -20.31
C SER A 371 14.79 -30.22 -19.89
N GLY A 372 15.07 -30.32 -18.59
CA GLY A 372 16.41 -30.58 -18.04
C GLY A 372 17.45 -29.51 -18.42
N SER A 373 17.00 -28.34 -18.88
CA SER A 373 17.89 -27.39 -19.55
C SER A 373 18.66 -26.50 -18.58
N GLU A 374 19.98 -26.61 -18.56
CA GLU A 374 20.82 -25.80 -17.66
C GLU A 374 20.70 -24.27 -17.90
N TRP A 375 20.37 -23.83 -19.12
CA TRP A 375 20.22 -22.39 -19.37
C TRP A 375 18.94 -21.82 -18.75
N THR A 376 17.84 -22.59 -18.66
CA THR A 376 16.61 -22.13 -18.00
C THR A 376 16.81 -22.02 -16.51
N ARG A 377 17.51 -22.98 -15.89
CA ARG A 377 17.88 -22.95 -14.47
C ARG A 377 18.73 -21.72 -14.13
N LYS A 378 19.78 -21.47 -14.93
CA LYS A 378 20.66 -20.30 -14.75
C LYS A 378 19.92 -18.99 -14.96
N THR A 379 19.02 -18.92 -15.94
CA THR A 379 18.17 -17.74 -16.17
C THR A 379 17.28 -17.47 -14.98
N ALA A 380 16.57 -18.49 -14.47
CA ALA A 380 15.74 -18.37 -13.28
C ALA A 380 16.57 -17.88 -12.08
N PHE A 381 17.72 -18.50 -11.81
CA PHE A 381 18.61 -18.11 -10.73
C PHE A 381 19.06 -16.64 -10.84
N TYR A 382 19.55 -16.20 -12.01
CA TYR A 382 19.98 -14.81 -12.20
C TYR A 382 18.84 -13.80 -12.06
N LEU A 383 17.64 -14.12 -12.55
CA LEU A 383 16.47 -13.26 -12.36
C LEU A 383 16.03 -13.18 -10.90
N ILE A 384 16.12 -14.28 -10.13
CA ILE A 384 15.82 -14.27 -8.69
C ILE A 384 16.85 -13.43 -7.95
N VAL A 385 18.14 -13.54 -8.29
CA VAL A 385 19.20 -12.69 -7.70
C VAL A 385 18.94 -11.22 -8.00
N LEU A 386 18.68 -10.84 -9.26
CA LEU A 386 18.35 -9.46 -9.63
C LEU A 386 17.10 -8.97 -8.88
N SER A 387 16.05 -9.80 -8.82
CA SER A 387 14.83 -9.48 -8.10
C SER A 387 15.05 -9.33 -6.60
N ALA A 388 15.88 -10.17 -5.99
CA ALA A 388 16.27 -10.07 -4.58
C ALA A 388 17.06 -8.79 -4.29
N ILE A 389 17.93 -8.33 -5.21
CA ILE A 389 18.61 -7.03 -5.09
C ILE A 389 17.59 -5.88 -5.10
N VAL A 390 16.64 -5.89 -6.05
CA VAL A 390 15.59 -4.87 -6.14
C VAL A 390 14.65 -4.90 -4.92
N HIS A 391 14.30 -6.09 -4.44
CA HIS A 391 13.49 -6.31 -3.25
C HIS A 391 14.21 -5.76 -2.00
N THR A 392 15.49 -6.10 -1.85
CA THR A 392 16.34 -5.62 -0.74
C THR A 392 16.49 -4.10 -0.77
N GLY A 393 16.77 -3.51 -1.95
CA GLY A 393 16.80 -2.06 -2.12
C GLY A 393 15.47 -1.42 -1.74
N GLY A 394 14.35 -2.03 -2.14
CA GLY A 394 13.01 -1.59 -1.77
C GLY A 394 12.73 -1.62 -0.26
N LEU A 395 13.26 -2.62 0.45
CA LEU A 395 13.18 -2.69 1.92
C LEU A 395 14.08 -1.64 2.59
N ILE A 396 15.34 -1.51 2.15
CA ILE A 396 16.30 -0.55 2.73
C ILE A 396 15.83 0.90 2.54
N THR A 397 15.41 1.28 1.32
CA THR A 397 14.88 2.62 1.06
C THR A 397 13.67 2.91 1.92
N ARG A 398 12.79 1.92 2.11
CA ARG A 398 11.63 2.05 2.99
C ARG A 398 12.02 2.23 4.46
N MET A 399 13.00 1.47 4.97
CA MET A 399 13.52 1.64 6.32
C MET A 399 14.10 3.04 6.53
N TYR A 400 14.79 3.58 5.52
CA TYR A 400 15.34 4.93 5.56
C TYR A 400 14.25 6.01 5.57
N ILE A 401 13.18 5.83 4.78
CA ILE A 401 12.03 6.76 4.75
C ILE A 401 11.28 6.72 6.08
N GLU A 402 10.95 5.53 6.60
CA GLU A 402 10.21 5.38 7.85
C GLU A 402 11.05 5.66 9.10
N GLY A 403 12.40 5.66 8.99
CA GLY A 403 13.31 5.86 10.11
C GLY A 403 13.37 4.68 11.08
N ARG A 404 12.93 3.48 10.67
CA ARG A 404 12.74 2.31 11.55
C ARG A 404 12.88 0.97 10.79
N PRO A 405 13.00 -0.16 11.50
CA PRO A 405 13.19 -1.50 10.91
C PRO A 405 12.05 -1.95 9.98
N PRO A 406 12.27 -2.99 9.13
CA PRO A 406 11.41 -3.32 7.99
C PRO A 406 10.11 -4.06 8.34
N VAL A 407 9.77 -4.22 9.63
CA VAL A 407 8.61 -4.99 10.07
C VAL A 407 7.86 -4.24 11.16
N THR A 408 6.90 -3.43 10.72
CA THR A 408 6.18 -2.45 11.53
C THR A 408 4.67 -2.66 11.46
N ASN A 409 4.19 -3.31 10.41
CA ASN A 409 2.80 -3.67 10.20
C ASN A 409 2.70 -4.94 9.34
N LEU A 410 1.46 -5.38 9.10
CA LEU A 410 1.21 -6.61 8.32
C LEU A 410 1.76 -6.51 6.90
N TYR A 411 1.64 -5.35 6.25
CA TYR A 411 2.18 -5.12 4.91
C TYR A 411 3.70 -5.32 4.90
N SER A 412 4.44 -4.63 5.77
CA SER A 412 5.90 -4.68 5.79
C SER A 412 6.42 -6.05 6.24
N SER A 413 5.69 -6.72 7.15
CA SER A 413 5.95 -8.12 7.50
C SER A 413 5.79 -9.08 6.31
N ALA A 414 4.76 -8.89 5.46
CA ALA A 414 4.52 -9.77 4.32
C ALA A 414 5.65 -9.67 3.28
N VAL A 415 6.10 -8.45 3.02
CA VAL A 415 7.27 -8.17 2.18
C VAL A 415 8.52 -8.83 2.77
N PHE A 416 8.77 -8.66 4.08
CA PHE A 416 9.96 -9.18 4.74
C PHE A 416 10.01 -10.72 4.80
N VAL A 417 8.91 -11.38 5.14
CA VAL A 417 8.81 -12.85 5.15
C VAL A 417 9.06 -13.43 3.75
N GLY A 418 8.48 -12.80 2.72
CA GLY A 418 8.75 -13.14 1.32
C GLY A 418 10.22 -13.01 0.94
N TRP A 419 10.85 -11.90 1.32
CA TRP A 419 12.28 -11.66 1.13
C TRP A 419 13.14 -12.72 1.82
N GLY A 420 12.85 -13.06 3.08
CA GLY A 420 13.58 -14.08 3.83
C GLY A 420 13.49 -15.46 3.15
N ALA A 421 12.30 -15.85 2.70
CA ALA A 421 12.08 -17.10 1.96
C ALA A 421 12.82 -17.12 0.61
N VAL A 422 12.88 -15.99 -0.11
CA VAL A 422 13.67 -15.86 -1.34
C VAL A 422 15.15 -16.07 -1.06
N LEU A 423 15.70 -15.47 -0.01
CA LEU A 423 17.10 -15.65 0.36
C LEU A 423 17.44 -17.09 0.73
N LEU A 424 16.56 -17.75 1.49
CA LEU A 424 16.71 -19.18 1.80
C LEU A 424 16.68 -20.03 0.53
N GLY A 425 15.77 -19.75 -0.40
CA GLY A 425 15.71 -20.48 -1.66
C GLY A 425 16.92 -20.24 -2.57
N LEU A 426 17.52 -19.05 -2.56
CA LEU A 426 18.80 -18.78 -3.22
C LEU A 426 19.95 -19.59 -2.60
N ILE A 427 20.00 -19.70 -1.27
CA ILE A 427 21.01 -20.52 -0.56
C ILE A 427 20.83 -22.00 -0.93
N ILE A 428 19.60 -22.52 -0.89
CA ILE A 428 19.28 -23.91 -1.26
C ILE A 428 19.64 -24.19 -2.72
N GLU A 429 19.28 -23.30 -3.66
CA GLU A 429 19.65 -23.45 -5.07
C GLU A 429 21.17 -23.43 -5.27
N ARG A 430 21.90 -22.64 -4.48
CA ARG A 430 23.36 -22.56 -4.56
C ARG A 430 24.04 -23.85 -4.11
N ILE A 431 23.45 -24.56 -3.15
CA ILE A 431 23.96 -25.82 -2.58
C ILE A 431 23.57 -27.00 -3.48
N TYR A 432 22.28 -27.18 -3.78
CA TYR A 432 21.76 -28.39 -4.42
C TYR A 432 21.65 -28.28 -5.95
N LYS A 433 21.49 -27.07 -6.50
CA LYS A 433 21.55 -26.77 -7.95
C LYS A 433 20.58 -27.59 -8.83
N ASP A 434 19.45 -28.02 -8.28
CA ASP A 434 18.43 -28.84 -8.96
C ASP A 434 17.21 -28.03 -9.44
N GLY A 435 17.24 -26.70 -9.30
CA GLY A 435 16.14 -25.80 -9.66
C GLY A 435 15.02 -25.74 -8.62
N VAL A 436 15.04 -26.56 -7.56
CA VAL A 436 14.01 -26.57 -6.51
C VAL A 436 14.07 -25.29 -5.70
N GLY A 437 15.26 -24.87 -5.29
CA GLY A 437 15.45 -23.62 -4.56
C GLY A 437 14.98 -22.42 -5.38
N ALA A 438 15.26 -22.41 -6.70
CA ALA A 438 14.80 -21.35 -7.60
C ALA A 438 13.26 -21.30 -7.73
N ALA A 439 12.60 -22.45 -7.90
CA ALA A 439 11.14 -22.51 -8.03
C ALA A 439 10.44 -22.02 -6.75
N ILE A 440 10.94 -22.41 -5.57
CA ILE A 440 10.32 -22.03 -4.30
C ILE A 440 10.59 -20.56 -3.96
N ALA A 441 11.82 -20.08 -4.16
CA ALA A 441 12.14 -18.65 -3.97
C ALA A 441 11.20 -17.78 -4.81
N SER A 442 11.03 -18.13 -6.09
CA SER A 442 10.20 -17.36 -7.00
C SER A 442 8.71 -17.44 -6.68
N ILE A 443 8.12 -18.61 -6.41
CA ILE A 443 6.69 -18.70 -6.09
C ILE A 443 6.34 -18.05 -4.75
N VAL A 444 7.14 -18.26 -3.71
CA VAL A 444 6.92 -17.63 -2.40
C VAL A 444 7.14 -16.12 -2.49
N GLY A 445 8.14 -15.68 -3.26
CA GLY A 445 8.35 -14.25 -3.56
C GLY A 445 7.16 -13.61 -4.27
N VAL A 446 6.53 -14.29 -5.23
CA VAL A 446 5.30 -13.80 -5.89
C VAL A 446 4.13 -13.76 -4.90
N LEU A 447 3.84 -14.87 -4.22
CA LEU A 447 2.68 -14.98 -3.33
C LEU A 447 2.73 -13.95 -2.19
N SER A 448 3.89 -13.79 -1.56
CA SER A 448 4.09 -12.80 -0.49
C SER A 448 3.88 -11.37 -0.96
N LEU A 449 4.39 -11.00 -2.13
CA LEU A 449 4.20 -9.65 -2.69
C LEU A 449 2.78 -9.40 -3.19
N ILE A 450 2.05 -10.44 -3.62
CA ILE A 450 0.60 -10.34 -3.90
C ILE A 450 -0.18 -10.07 -2.60
N VAL A 451 0.15 -10.77 -1.51
CA VAL A 451 -0.46 -10.49 -0.20
C VAL A 451 -0.17 -9.05 0.22
N ALA A 452 1.09 -8.61 0.14
CA ALA A 452 1.46 -7.22 0.42
C ALA A 452 0.71 -6.22 -0.47
N HIS A 453 0.53 -6.51 -1.76
CA HIS A 453 -0.24 -5.63 -2.65
C HIS A 453 -1.69 -5.45 -2.19
N ASN A 454 -2.36 -6.53 -1.78
CA ASN A 454 -3.72 -6.47 -1.27
C ASN A 454 -3.80 -5.70 0.06
N LEU A 455 -2.81 -5.85 0.94
CA LEU A 455 -2.72 -5.09 2.18
C LEU A 455 -2.48 -3.60 1.94
N ALA A 456 -1.80 -3.22 0.86
CA ALA A 456 -1.59 -1.81 0.50
C ALA A 456 -2.86 -1.12 -0.04
N LEU A 457 -3.93 -1.87 -0.33
CA LEU A 457 -5.20 -1.28 -0.79
C LEU A 457 -5.96 -0.57 0.35
N SER A 458 -5.56 -0.75 1.61
CA SER A 458 -6.18 -0.10 2.76
C SER A 458 -5.68 1.34 3.02
N GLY A 459 -4.74 1.87 2.24
CA GLY A 459 -4.23 3.24 2.38
C GLY A 459 -2.72 3.31 2.62
N ASP A 460 -2.30 4.27 3.47
CA ASP A 460 -0.87 4.48 3.74
C ASP A 460 -0.25 3.31 4.50
N THR A 461 0.76 2.69 3.90
CA THR A 461 1.50 1.59 4.52
C THR A 461 2.63 2.07 5.43
N MET A 462 3.02 3.35 5.35
CA MET A 462 4.13 3.95 6.09
C MET A 462 3.67 4.79 7.29
N GLY A 463 2.40 4.67 7.71
CA GLY A 463 1.80 5.47 8.78
C GLY A 463 2.54 5.43 10.12
N VAL A 464 2.16 6.34 11.02
CA VAL A 464 2.73 6.44 12.37
C VAL A 464 2.45 5.15 13.16
N LEU A 465 3.43 4.68 13.93
CA LEU A 465 3.25 3.52 14.79
C LEU A 465 2.47 3.90 16.04
N ARG A 466 1.75 2.94 16.63
CA ARG A 466 1.24 3.14 17.99
C ARG A 466 2.44 3.36 18.92
N ALA A 467 2.34 4.27 19.89
CA ALA A 467 3.47 4.71 20.70
C ALA A 467 4.27 3.57 21.37
N VAL A 468 3.61 2.48 21.77
CA VAL A 468 4.26 1.28 22.36
C VAL A 468 5.16 0.52 21.36
N LEU A 469 4.90 0.69 20.06
CA LEU A 469 5.68 0.09 18.97
C LEU A 469 6.80 1.02 18.47
N ASP A 470 6.90 2.23 19.01
CA ASP A 470 8.00 3.14 18.71
C ASP A 470 9.30 2.56 19.30
N THR A 471 10.33 2.44 18.48
CA THR A 471 11.24 1.28 18.52
C THR A 471 12.11 1.20 19.78
N ASN A 472 11.92 0.14 20.57
CA ASN A 472 12.93 -0.38 21.50
C ASN A 472 13.80 -1.42 20.74
N PHE A 473 15.10 -1.49 21.05
CA PHE A 473 16.06 -2.48 20.51
C PHE A 473 15.48 -3.89 20.54
N TRP A 474 14.82 -4.26 21.65
CA TRP A 474 14.21 -5.58 21.83
C TRP A 474 13.07 -5.87 20.85
N LEU A 475 12.20 -4.90 20.57
CA LEU A 475 11.11 -5.07 19.59
C LEU A 475 11.68 -5.32 18.20
N ALA A 476 12.65 -4.51 17.79
CA ALA A 476 13.29 -4.60 16.49
C ALA A 476 13.94 -5.98 16.29
N THR A 477 14.73 -6.45 17.27
CA THR A 477 15.38 -7.76 17.19
C THR A 477 14.37 -8.89 17.25
N HIS A 478 13.40 -8.85 18.18
CA HIS A 478 12.35 -9.87 18.30
C HIS A 478 11.62 -10.07 16.97
N VAL A 479 11.09 -8.99 16.40
CA VAL A 479 10.23 -9.06 15.22
C VAL A 479 11.01 -9.56 13.99
N VAL A 480 12.26 -9.16 13.83
CA VAL A 480 13.12 -9.66 12.74
C VAL A 480 13.42 -11.15 12.90
N ILE A 481 13.79 -11.60 14.11
CA ILE A 481 14.16 -12.99 14.36
C ILE A 481 12.95 -13.92 14.25
N ILE A 482 11.80 -13.55 14.83
CA ILE A 482 10.59 -14.38 14.76
C ILE A 482 10.07 -14.50 13.31
N THR A 483 10.12 -13.42 12.52
CA THR A 483 9.66 -13.45 11.12
C THR A 483 10.57 -14.27 10.20
N LEU A 484 11.87 -14.37 10.50
CA LEU A 484 12.76 -15.35 9.83
C LEU A 484 12.35 -16.80 10.15
N GLY A 485 11.89 -17.06 11.37
CA GLY A 485 11.27 -18.33 11.74
C GLY A 485 10.02 -18.63 10.92
N TYR A 486 9.14 -17.64 10.76
CA TYR A 486 7.91 -17.77 9.94
C TYR A 486 8.24 -18.05 8.48
N ALA A 487 9.19 -17.29 7.90
CA ALA A 487 9.66 -17.48 6.53
C ALA A 487 10.20 -18.89 6.32
N SER A 488 10.92 -19.42 7.31
CA SER A 488 11.52 -20.76 7.25
C SER A 488 10.48 -21.87 7.41
N THR A 489 9.48 -21.71 8.29
CA THR A 489 8.38 -22.68 8.40
C THR A 489 7.59 -22.74 7.10
N PHE A 490 7.24 -21.60 6.51
CA PHE A 490 6.59 -21.59 5.19
C PHE A 490 7.45 -22.24 4.12
N PHE A 491 8.74 -21.90 4.07
CA PHE A 491 9.66 -22.44 3.08
C PHE A 491 9.77 -23.98 3.18
N SER A 492 9.82 -24.55 4.39
CA SER A 492 9.85 -26.00 4.58
C SER A 492 8.56 -26.68 4.14
N GLY A 493 7.40 -26.07 4.41
CA GLY A 493 6.11 -26.56 3.93
C GLY A 493 6.00 -26.51 2.40
N PHE A 494 6.45 -25.43 1.75
CA PHE A 494 6.49 -25.37 0.28
C PHE A 494 7.45 -26.38 -0.35
N LEU A 495 8.62 -26.64 0.25
CA LEU A 495 9.50 -27.75 -0.14
C LEU A 495 8.78 -29.10 -0.05
N ALA A 496 8.02 -29.32 1.03
CA ALA A 496 7.24 -30.53 1.20
C ALA A 496 6.10 -30.68 0.20
N ILE A 497 5.45 -29.57 -0.20
CA ILE A 497 4.48 -29.56 -1.30
C ILE A 497 5.16 -30.02 -2.60
N VAL A 498 6.36 -29.52 -2.93
CA VAL A 498 7.10 -29.96 -4.12
C VAL A 498 7.37 -31.46 -4.08
N TYR A 499 7.75 -32.02 -2.93
CA TYR A 499 7.92 -33.46 -2.76
C TYR A 499 6.63 -34.23 -3.09
N ILE A 500 5.51 -33.84 -2.47
CA ILE A 500 4.22 -34.53 -2.62
C ILE A 500 3.72 -34.45 -4.06
N MET A 501 3.76 -33.26 -4.66
CA MET A 501 3.31 -33.03 -6.03
C MET A 501 4.16 -33.78 -7.05
N ARG A 502 5.49 -33.78 -6.89
CA ARG A 502 6.39 -34.56 -7.77
C ARG A 502 6.11 -36.05 -7.65
N GLY A 503 5.94 -36.56 -6.45
CA GLY A 503 5.69 -37.98 -6.24
C GLY A 503 4.33 -38.44 -6.77
N PHE A 504 3.28 -37.65 -6.54
CA PHE A 504 1.92 -38.02 -6.93
C PHE A 504 1.65 -37.86 -8.43
N PHE A 505 1.99 -36.70 -9.01
CA PHE A 505 1.64 -36.37 -10.39
C PHE A 505 2.69 -36.74 -11.44
N THR A 506 3.94 -36.97 -11.03
CA THR A 506 5.03 -37.21 -11.98
C THR A 506 5.83 -38.46 -11.61
N ARG A 507 6.73 -38.88 -12.50
CA ARG A 507 7.75 -39.92 -12.21
C ARG A 507 9.11 -39.34 -11.83
N SER A 508 9.15 -38.05 -11.51
CA SER A 508 10.40 -37.31 -11.28
C SER A 508 10.92 -37.43 -9.84
N LEU A 509 10.22 -38.11 -8.94
CA LEU A 509 10.65 -38.29 -7.55
C LEU A 509 11.43 -39.60 -7.40
N ASP A 510 12.68 -39.60 -7.86
CA ASP A 510 13.61 -40.70 -7.64
C ASP A 510 14.16 -40.72 -6.20
N LYS A 511 14.93 -41.75 -5.86
CA LYS A 511 15.47 -41.97 -4.51
C LYS A 511 16.41 -40.85 -4.05
N ASP A 512 17.23 -40.30 -4.95
CA ASP A 512 18.19 -39.27 -4.63
C ASP A 512 17.50 -37.91 -4.48
N THR A 513 16.57 -37.59 -5.37
CA THR A 513 15.70 -36.41 -5.22
C THR A 513 14.90 -36.46 -3.92
N SER A 514 14.28 -37.60 -3.60
CA SER A 514 13.50 -37.81 -2.37
C SER A 514 14.34 -37.57 -1.12
N LYS A 515 15.56 -38.11 -1.08
CA LYS A 515 16.51 -37.88 0.02
C LYS A 515 16.96 -36.43 0.10
N SER A 516 17.24 -35.80 -1.04
CA SER A 516 17.65 -34.39 -1.15
C SER A 516 16.59 -33.47 -0.54
N LEU A 517 15.34 -33.58 -1.01
CA LEU A 517 14.20 -32.82 -0.48
C LEU A 517 13.97 -33.07 1.02
N THR A 518 14.08 -34.33 1.46
CA THR A 518 13.97 -34.69 2.88
C THR A 518 15.05 -33.99 3.71
N ARG A 519 16.29 -33.95 3.25
CA ARG A 519 17.40 -33.27 3.92
C ARG A 519 17.21 -31.76 3.95
N MET A 520 16.72 -31.17 2.85
CA MET A 520 16.38 -29.75 2.79
C MET A 520 15.29 -29.40 3.80
N VAL A 521 14.15 -30.10 3.77
CA VAL A 521 13.03 -29.86 4.69
C VAL A 521 13.48 -29.98 6.14
N TYR A 522 14.21 -31.06 6.48
CA TYR A 522 14.72 -31.25 7.83
C TYR A 522 15.64 -30.09 8.27
N GLY A 523 16.60 -29.70 7.42
CA GLY A 523 17.52 -28.60 7.73
C GLY A 523 16.80 -27.26 7.91
N VAL A 524 15.81 -26.97 7.07
CA VAL A 524 15.01 -25.73 7.17
C VAL A 524 14.11 -25.77 8.41
N VAL A 525 13.56 -26.92 8.81
CA VAL A 525 12.80 -27.03 10.07
C VAL A 525 13.70 -26.81 11.29
N CYS A 526 14.95 -27.29 11.29
CA CYS A 526 15.91 -26.98 12.35
C CYS A 526 16.17 -25.47 12.45
N PHE A 527 16.42 -24.82 11.31
CA PHE A 527 16.60 -23.38 11.23
C PHE A 527 15.35 -22.64 11.73
N SER A 528 14.17 -23.06 11.27
CA SER A 528 12.89 -22.52 11.70
C SER A 528 12.70 -22.61 13.21
N THR A 529 12.96 -23.78 13.80
CA THR A 529 12.84 -24.02 15.25
C THR A 529 13.71 -23.03 16.03
N LEU A 530 14.97 -22.86 15.63
CA LEU A 530 15.92 -21.96 16.28
C LEU A 530 15.40 -20.51 16.27
N PHE A 531 15.05 -19.99 15.10
CA PHE A 531 14.61 -18.60 14.97
C PHE A 531 13.22 -18.37 15.58
N SER A 532 12.29 -19.32 15.48
CA SER A 532 11.00 -19.20 16.16
C SER A 532 11.15 -19.23 17.68
N PHE A 533 12.02 -20.07 18.22
CA PHE A 533 12.24 -20.19 19.66
C PHE A 533 12.91 -18.93 20.22
N VAL A 534 14.07 -18.55 19.65
CA VAL A 534 14.79 -17.35 20.07
C VAL A 534 13.92 -16.12 19.89
N GLY A 535 13.19 -16.01 18.77
CA GLY A 535 12.22 -14.96 18.55
C GLY A 535 11.18 -14.90 19.66
N THR A 536 10.55 -16.02 20.02
CA THR A 536 9.51 -16.07 21.07
C THR A 536 10.05 -15.61 22.42
N ILE A 537 11.26 -16.03 22.80
CA ILE A 537 11.90 -15.59 24.06
C ILE A 537 12.20 -14.09 24.05
N LEU A 538 12.75 -13.57 22.95
CA LEU A 538 13.01 -12.13 22.80
C LEU A 538 11.71 -11.30 22.87
N GLY A 539 10.60 -11.87 22.39
CA GLY A 539 9.27 -11.26 22.49
C GLY A 539 8.81 -11.14 23.94
N GLY A 540 9.03 -12.18 24.75
CA GLY A 540 8.74 -12.14 26.18
C GLY A 540 9.59 -11.09 26.94
N ILE A 541 10.88 -10.96 26.60
CA ILE A 541 11.75 -9.92 27.19
C ILE A 541 11.21 -8.52 26.86
N TRP A 542 10.80 -8.30 25.60
CA TRP A 542 10.20 -7.03 25.20
C TRP A 542 8.86 -6.76 25.90
N ALA A 543 8.01 -7.79 26.04
CA ALA A 543 6.73 -7.67 26.73
C ALA A 543 6.91 -7.34 28.21
N ASP A 544 7.92 -7.92 28.87
CA ASP A 544 8.25 -7.61 30.26
C ASP A 544 8.62 -6.14 30.44
N GLN A 545 9.46 -5.61 29.55
CA GLN A 545 9.85 -4.19 29.59
C GLN A 545 8.71 -3.23 29.25
N SER A 546 7.81 -3.63 28.36
CA SER A 546 6.77 -2.73 27.83
C SER A 546 5.49 -2.76 28.66
N TRP A 547 5.14 -3.93 29.20
CA TRP A 547 3.86 -4.19 29.90
C TRP A 547 4.03 -4.75 31.30
N GLY A 548 5.27 -4.93 31.79
CA GLY A 548 5.55 -5.44 33.13
C GLY A 548 5.31 -6.94 33.30
N ARG A 549 5.19 -7.70 32.20
CA ARG A 549 5.08 -9.18 32.25
C ARG A 549 5.75 -9.86 31.06
N PHE A 550 6.49 -10.94 31.34
CA PHE A 550 7.13 -11.76 30.31
C PHE A 550 6.15 -12.54 29.43
N TRP A 551 5.01 -12.99 29.97
CA TRP A 551 4.02 -13.81 29.26
C TRP A 551 2.63 -13.61 29.86
N GLY A 552 1.59 -13.81 29.06
CA GLY A 552 0.20 -13.62 29.48
C GLY A 552 -0.84 -14.31 28.61
N TRP A 553 -0.46 -15.33 27.84
CA TRP A 553 -1.36 -16.20 27.07
C TRP A 553 -2.25 -15.47 26.06
N ASP A 554 -1.79 -14.31 25.59
CA ASP A 554 -2.45 -13.55 24.52
C ASP A 554 -2.47 -14.37 23.21
N PRO A 555 -3.48 -14.22 22.33
CA PRO A 555 -3.53 -14.98 21.07
C PRO A 555 -2.26 -14.90 20.23
N LYS A 556 -1.53 -13.77 20.23
CA LYS A 556 -0.26 -13.66 19.49
C LYS A 556 0.89 -14.41 20.15
N GLU A 557 0.98 -14.33 21.48
CA GLU A 557 1.97 -15.08 22.27
C GLU A 557 1.76 -16.59 22.06
N ASN A 558 0.51 -17.05 22.15
CA ASN A 558 0.13 -18.45 21.88
C ASN A 558 0.44 -18.86 20.44
N GLY A 559 0.16 -17.99 19.47
CA GLY A 559 0.51 -18.23 18.07
C GLY A 559 2.01 -18.48 17.88
N ALA A 560 2.86 -17.61 18.44
CA ALA A 560 4.31 -17.77 18.37
C ALA A 560 4.76 -19.09 19.02
N LEU A 561 4.22 -19.43 20.19
CA LEU A 561 4.50 -20.68 20.88
C LEU A 561 4.07 -21.92 20.07
N LEU A 562 2.90 -21.88 19.41
CA LEU A 562 2.42 -22.97 18.57
C LEU A 562 3.40 -23.30 17.43
N ILE A 563 4.01 -22.29 16.81
CA ILE A 563 5.02 -22.48 15.76
C ILE A 563 6.26 -23.20 16.32
N VAL A 564 6.75 -22.78 17.50
CA VAL A 564 7.90 -23.41 18.16
C VAL A 564 7.60 -24.88 18.46
N ILE A 565 6.47 -25.14 19.12
CA ILE A 565 6.06 -26.49 19.51
C ILE A 565 5.87 -27.36 18.27
N TRP A 566 5.23 -26.84 17.22
CA TRP A 566 5.00 -27.61 16.01
C TRP A 566 6.31 -28.01 15.31
N ASN A 567 7.23 -27.05 15.16
CA ASN A 567 8.55 -27.35 14.60
C ASN A 567 9.32 -28.37 15.47
N ALA A 568 9.24 -28.27 16.80
CA ALA A 568 9.83 -29.25 17.71
C ALA A 568 9.20 -30.65 17.57
N ILE A 569 7.87 -30.75 17.41
CA ILE A 569 7.15 -32.00 17.17
C ILE A 569 7.66 -32.68 15.89
N ILE A 570 7.83 -31.92 14.80
CA ILE A 570 8.37 -32.45 13.54
C ILE A 570 9.73 -33.10 13.77
N LEU A 571 10.64 -32.38 14.43
CA LEU A 571 12.00 -32.86 14.68
C LEU A 571 12.01 -34.05 15.63
N HIS A 572 11.23 -34.01 16.70
CA HIS A 572 11.14 -35.09 17.68
C HIS A 572 10.58 -36.36 17.06
N ALA A 573 9.48 -36.27 16.29
CA ALA A 573 8.89 -37.42 15.61
C ALA A 573 9.84 -38.02 14.57
N ARG A 574 10.64 -37.19 13.87
CA ARG A 574 11.63 -37.66 12.90
C ARG A 574 12.82 -38.33 13.58
N TRP A 575 13.34 -37.74 14.65
CA TRP A 575 14.45 -38.30 15.42
C TRP A 575 14.03 -39.61 16.10
N GLY A 576 12.87 -39.65 16.74
CA GLY A 576 12.31 -40.84 17.39
C GLY A 576 11.87 -41.96 16.42
N GLY A 577 12.04 -41.79 15.11
CA GLY A 577 11.68 -42.79 14.11
C GLY A 577 10.18 -43.01 13.90
N MET A 578 9.32 -42.21 14.54
CA MET A 578 7.86 -42.28 14.43
C MET A 578 7.38 -41.94 13.01
N ILE A 579 8.08 -41.02 12.35
CA ILE A 579 7.78 -40.60 10.98
C ILE A 579 8.96 -40.81 10.04
N ARG A 580 8.63 -41.27 8.83
CA ARG A 580 9.57 -41.36 7.71
C ARG A 580 9.46 -40.12 6.82
N GLU A 581 10.01 -40.17 5.60
CA GLU A 581 10.09 -39.06 4.65
C GLU A 581 8.69 -38.45 4.42
N ARG A 582 7.70 -39.28 4.14
CA ARG A 582 6.31 -38.82 3.89
C ARG A 582 5.65 -38.16 5.09
N GLY A 583 5.89 -38.71 6.29
CA GLY A 583 5.37 -38.10 7.52
C GLY A 583 6.01 -36.74 7.78
N LEU A 584 7.33 -36.62 7.56
CA LEU A 584 8.03 -35.33 7.61
C LEU A 584 7.42 -34.30 6.66
N MET A 585 7.13 -34.71 5.41
CA MET A 585 6.51 -33.81 4.43
C MET A 585 5.13 -33.32 4.88
N ASN A 586 4.25 -34.23 5.32
CA ASN A 586 2.91 -33.84 5.75
C ASN A 586 2.92 -32.91 6.96
N LEU A 587 3.78 -33.17 7.95
CA LEU A 587 3.88 -32.28 9.12
C LEU A 587 4.48 -30.92 8.77
N ALA A 588 5.42 -30.87 7.82
CA ALA A 588 5.96 -29.61 7.30
C ALA A 588 4.87 -28.80 6.55
N VAL A 589 4.02 -29.45 5.74
CA VAL A 589 2.86 -28.80 5.12
C VAL A 589 1.89 -28.28 6.17
N PHE A 590 1.61 -29.03 7.23
CA PHE A 590 0.76 -28.54 8.33
C PHE A 590 1.40 -27.34 9.06
N GLY A 591 2.72 -27.25 9.10
CA GLY A 591 3.44 -26.09 9.61
C GLY A 591 3.05 -24.77 8.91
N ASN A 592 2.68 -24.83 7.63
CA ASN A 592 2.14 -23.67 6.91
C ASN A 592 0.81 -23.20 7.52
N ILE A 593 -0.07 -24.13 7.91
CA ILE A 593 -1.37 -23.81 8.54
C ILE A 593 -1.14 -23.15 9.89
N VAL A 594 -0.27 -23.74 10.72
CA VAL A 594 0.08 -23.20 12.05
C VAL A 594 0.64 -21.78 11.93
N THR A 595 1.56 -21.57 10.99
CA THR A 595 2.19 -20.26 10.77
C THR A 595 1.21 -19.24 10.20
N ALA A 596 0.36 -19.63 9.24
CA ALA A 596 -0.66 -18.75 8.67
C ALA A 596 -1.70 -18.34 9.71
N PHE A 597 -2.12 -19.25 10.58
CA PHE A 597 -3.01 -18.92 11.70
C PHE A 597 -2.34 -17.99 12.71
N SER A 598 -1.11 -18.29 13.14
CA SER A 598 -0.37 -17.44 14.08
C SER A 598 -0.06 -16.04 13.53
N TRP A 599 0.08 -15.89 12.22
CA TRP A 599 0.44 -14.61 11.62
C TRP A 599 -0.78 -13.80 11.17
N PHE A 600 -1.74 -14.42 10.49
CA PHE A 600 -2.95 -13.76 10.01
C PHE A 600 -4.16 -14.00 10.91
N GLY A 601 -4.41 -15.24 11.32
CA GLY A 601 -5.60 -15.63 12.09
C GLY A 601 -5.72 -14.91 13.44
N VAL A 602 -4.63 -14.79 14.20
CA VAL A 602 -4.65 -14.09 15.50
C VAL A 602 -5.02 -12.60 15.37
N ASN A 603 -4.68 -11.95 14.25
CA ASN A 603 -5.05 -10.55 14.00
C ASN A 603 -6.54 -10.41 13.68
N MET A 604 -7.23 -11.49 13.33
CA MET A 604 -8.69 -11.49 13.08
C MET A 604 -9.50 -11.68 14.37
N LEU A 605 -8.87 -12.13 15.46
CA LEU A 605 -9.59 -12.36 16.72
C LEU A 605 -9.93 -11.05 17.44
N ASN A 606 -9.23 -9.94 17.13
CA ASN A 606 -9.39 -8.63 17.77
C ASN A 606 -9.35 -8.62 19.31
N VAL A 607 -8.81 -9.68 19.92
CA VAL A 607 -8.65 -9.81 21.38
C VAL A 607 -7.18 -9.62 21.73
N GLY A 608 -6.93 -8.90 22.83
CA GLY A 608 -5.61 -8.83 23.44
C GLY A 608 -4.83 -7.53 23.17
N LEU A 609 -3.73 -7.34 23.91
CA LEU A 609 -2.90 -6.13 23.90
C LEU A 609 -2.16 -5.92 22.57
N HIS A 610 -2.24 -6.90 21.67
CA HIS A 610 -1.62 -6.87 20.35
C HIS A 610 -2.57 -6.55 19.18
N SER A 611 -3.83 -6.14 19.40
CA SER A 611 -4.75 -5.86 18.28
C SER A 611 -4.43 -4.54 17.55
N TYR A 612 -3.41 -4.58 16.69
CA TYR A 612 -2.91 -3.44 15.90
C TYR A 612 -3.30 -3.49 14.41
N GLY A 613 -3.95 -4.56 13.94
CA GLY A 613 -4.20 -4.76 12.50
C GLY A 613 -5.33 -5.74 12.20
N PHE A 614 -6.55 -5.41 12.61
CA PHE A 614 -7.74 -6.24 12.33
C PHE A 614 -8.01 -6.39 10.82
N MET A 615 -8.27 -7.61 10.36
CA MET A 615 -8.44 -7.93 8.93
C MET A 615 -9.55 -8.96 8.65
N ASP A 616 -10.80 -8.52 8.67
CA ASP A 616 -11.95 -9.38 8.36
C ASP A 616 -11.89 -9.96 6.93
N ALA A 617 -11.50 -9.14 5.94
CA ALA A 617 -11.42 -9.54 4.53
C ALA A 617 -10.41 -10.68 4.24
N ALA A 618 -9.43 -10.90 5.12
CA ALA A 618 -8.43 -11.94 4.94
C ALA A 618 -8.89 -13.32 5.41
N PHE A 619 -10.01 -13.43 6.16
CA PHE A 619 -10.47 -14.70 6.72
C PHE A 619 -10.81 -15.72 5.64
N LYS A 620 -11.57 -15.33 4.61
CA LYS A 620 -11.90 -16.20 3.47
C LYS A 620 -10.64 -16.74 2.80
N TRP A 621 -9.64 -15.90 2.58
CA TRP A 621 -8.38 -16.30 1.95
C TRP A 621 -7.55 -17.23 2.83
N LEU A 622 -7.53 -17.00 4.15
CA LEU A 622 -6.90 -17.90 5.11
C LEU A 622 -7.57 -19.27 5.13
N MET A 623 -8.90 -19.32 5.07
CA MET A 623 -9.64 -20.59 5.01
C MET A 623 -9.41 -21.34 3.70
N ILE A 624 -9.40 -20.66 2.56
CA ILE A 624 -9.04 -21.25 1.25
C ILE A 624 -7.61 -21.80 1.30
N PHE A 625 -6.68 -21.03 1.85
CA PHE A 625 -5.30 -21.45 2.04
C PHE A 625 -5.23 -22.73 2.89
N ASN A 626 -5.84 -22.73 4.08
CA ASN A 626 -5.85 -23.89 4.98
C ASN A 626 -6.47 -25.13 4.32
N ALA A 627 -7.60 -24.97 3.63
CA ALA A 627 -8.24 -26.05 2.88
C ALA A 627 -7.31 -26.63 1.80
N SER A 628 -6.57 -25.76 1.08
CA SER A 628 -5.59 -26.22 0.09
C SER A 628 -4.45 -27.03 0.73
N GLN A 629 -3.97 -26.64 1.91
CA GLN A 629 -2.91 -27.36 2.61
C GLN A 629 -3.40 -28.73 3.10
N ILE A 630 -4.63 -28.80 3.64
CA ILE A 630 -5.27 -30.05 4.05
C ILE A 630 -5.44 -31.00 2.85
N LEU A 631 -5.88 -30.49 1.69
CA LEU A 631 -5.99 -31.28 0.47
C LEU A 631 -4.63 -31.86 0.05
N ILE A 632 -3.56 -31.07 0.10
CA ILE A 632 -2.21 -31.54 -0.22
C ILE A 632 -1.75 -32.61 0.77
N MET A 633 -2.03 -32.45 2.07
CA MET A 633 -1.73 -33.47 3.08
C MET A 633 -2.49 -34.77 2.83
N ALA A 634 -3.77 -34.68 2.43
CA ALA A 634 -4.56 -35.86 2.08
C ALA A 634 -3.91 -36.64 0.92
N ILE A 635 -3.44 -35.95 -0.12
CA ILE A 635 -2.66 -36.55 -1.21
C ILE A 635 -1.36 -37.18 -0.66
N GLY A 636 -0.67 -36.47 0.23
CA GLY A 636 0.56 -36.91 0.88
C GLY A 636 0.44 -38.21 1.67
N ILE A 637 -0.75 -38.53 2.19
CA ILE A 637 -1.04 -39.74 2.99
C ILE A 637 -1.55 -40.91 2.12
N MET A 638 -1.99 -40.68 0.88
CA MET A 638 -2.47 -41.75 0.00
C MET A 638 -1.46 -42.90 -0.19
N PRO A 639 -1.92 -44.14 -0.45
CA PRO A 639 -1.04 -45.29 -0.66
C PRO A 639 -0.01 -45.05 -1.78
N LEU A 640 1.21 -45.57 -1.64
CA LEU A 640 2.27 -45.37 -2.67
C LEU A 640 1.85 -45.92 -4.05
N SER A 641 0.96 -46.90 -4.11
CA SER A 641 0.42 -47.40 -5.38
C SER A 641 -0.32 -46.33 -6.19
N THR A 642 -0.86 -45.29 -5.54
CA THR A 642 -1.55 -44.21 -6.26
C THR A 642 -0.57 -43.20 -6.85
N TRP A 643 0.65 -43.10 -6.31
CA TRP A 643 1.68 -42.15 -6.71
C TRP A 643 2.33 -42.54 -8.03
N ALA A 644 2.35 -41.63 -9.01
CA ALA A 644 2.92 -41.91 -10.32
C ALA A 644 4.39 -42.37 -10.27
N SER A 645 5.19 -41.81 -9.35
CA SER A 645 6.61 -42.18 -9.15
C SER A 645 6.83 -43.60 -8.62
N PHE A 646 5.82 -44.23 -8.03
CA PHE A 646 5.92 -45.54 -7.39
C PHE A 646 5.05 -46.63 -8.07
N ARG A 647 4.37 -46.30 -9.17
CA ARG A 647 3.68 -47.29 -10.00
C ARG A 647 4.69 -48.10 -10.82
N SER A 648 4.63 -49.42 -10.73
CA SER A 648 5.39 -50.33 -11.59
C SER A 648 5.02 -50.11 -13.06
N THR A 649 6.02 -50.00 -13.93
CA THR A 649 5.82 -50.02 -15.38
C THR A 649 5.19 -51.38 -15.75
N PRO A 650 4.11 -51.44 -16.55
CA PRO A 650 3.73 -52.71 -17.17
C PRO A 650 4.92 -53.14 -18.02
N THR A 651 5.46 -54.32 -17.73
CA THR A 651 6.40 -55.00 -18.62
C THR A 651 5.77 -55.01 -20.01
N LYS A 652 6.41 -54.37 -20.99
CA LYS A 652 6.05 -54.59 -22.39
C LYS A 652 6.17 -56.10 -22.60
N ALA A 653 5.04 -56.77 -22.85
CA ALA A 653 5.05 -58.14 -23.33
C ALA A 653 5.91 -58.14 -24.60
N ALA A 654 7.00 -58.91 -24.56
CA ALA A 654 7.96 -59.06 -25.64
C ALA A 654 7.34 -59.77 -26.83
#